data_AF-A0A1V6TYQ3-F1
#
_entry.id   AF-A0A1V6TYQ3-F1
#
_cell.length_a   1.000
_cell.length_b   1.000
_cell.length_c   1.000
_cell.angle_alpha   90.00
_cell.angle_beta   90.00
_cell.angle_gamma   90.00
#
_symmetry.space_group_name_H-M   'P 1'
#
loop_
_entity.id
_entity.type
_entity.pdbx_description
1 polymer ?
#
loop_
_entity_poly.entity_id
_entity_poly.type
_entity_poly.pdbx_seq_one_letter_code
_entity_poly.pdbx_strand_id
1 'polypeptide(L)'
;MDPNGLEEALDLSRDRSQYQGVYIYHPAKSGKSANEPPNKRRKVSSAASKDPKSSSQHFVPLLNGEESAEGVQQRLDTYKKLWTQQEQKIQGILEDVDAGVLTDVVSFVRETSPETCNGCIPTALVTVGSNVSSLSRLLSRLNEQLTSSGEGGVVVLESGDAPNLKSSLKNIIRLAVTNTEGNDGYHKFLTDRAGPRLLGYDLDLLNDYVQRKGTKKLVLALRDSEAFDPALLTDLLSLFQSWLDRIPFTVLLGISTSVELFEGRLPRSCVSLLQGKHFEVQDAGNCVDRIYETLQTDPNGKLWIGRNVTSTLFERASDFFLTPEAFSRMVKYACMSHFFANPLSVLLGESSPPEVFQGRFMEAIRNLPSFRMYCEDLVEAGSPTEVRDLLENDNHLLEEALNHLEVGQQKMRDIFQAVLLIHTCLQHTQATKKTSVSDLSVRALSGELSESQVVDDMLATVRAMDSTKLEDVLNILPVSLSKDSVLADIKADFSTLLEARTDSQPLRSEYNINSSVTKTTVVQQRIQLSKGKANLSKQDVEFTKIIDRLVAALQEHFEETLIRPQELFMHEAFLFDLRNPLKENFAPRPRFAIERAMASPFDYLISSSENDQKQTRISAKQPAAAILYQLYLESGALVNVHDLWQAFYAVFENEQGNKCDDRIVMALFYGALSDLRMFGMVKNSRKKTDHLAKSAWLGL
;
A
#
# COMPACT_ATOMS: atom_id res chain seq x y z
N MET A 1 -66.40 20.54 -5.32
CA MET A 1 -65.29 21.24 -4.66
C MET A 1 -64.07 21.11 -5.56
N ASP A 2 -63.35 22.20 -5.70
CA ASP A 2 -62.45 22.54 -6.79
C ASP A 2 -61.25 21.56 -6.96
N PRO A 3 -61.05 20.92 -8.12
CA PRO A 3 -59.86 20.09 -8.37
C PRO A 3 -58.56 20.90 -8.41
N ASN A 4 -58.65 22.22 -8.54
CA ASN A 4 -57.50 23.13 -8.51
C ASN A 4 -57.06 23.52 -7.08
N GLY A 5 -57.88 23.22 -6.05
CA GLY A 5 -57.54 23.52 -4.65
C GLY A 5 -56.66 22.48 -3.96
N LEU A 6 -56.43 21.32 -4.59
CA LEU A 6 -55.59 20.24 -4.05
C LEU A 6 -54.10 20.41 -4.41
N GLU A 7 -53.78 21.15 -5.47
CA GLU A 7 -52.40 21.54 -5.80
C GLU A 7 -51.87 22.66 -4.89
N GLU A 8 -52.74 23.44 -4.23
CA GLU A 8 -52.33 24.48 -3.28
C GLU A 8 -52.08 23.94 -1.86
N ALA A 9 -52.66 22.81 -1.48
CA ALA A 9 -52.43 22.17 -0.17
C ALA A 9 -51.13 21.33 -0.12
N LEU A 10 -50.64 20.91 -1.29
CA LEU A 10 -49.39 20.21 -1.48
C LEU A 10 -48.50 21.11 -2.34
N ASP A 11 -47.66 21.92 -1.70
CA ASP A 11 -46.72 22.90 -2.28
C ASP A 11 -45.61 22.23 -3.16
N LEU A 12 -45.99 21.26 -4.02
CA LEU A 12 -45.15 20.45 -4.92
C LEU A 12 -44.54 21.29 -6.06
N SER A 13 -45.03 22.51 -6.28
CA SER A 13 -44.49 23.42 -7.30
C SER A 13 -43.14 24.05 -6.91
N ARG A 14 -42.77 24.03 -5.62
CA ARG A 14 -41.52 24.63 -5.11
C ARG A 14 -40.32 23.69 -5.06
N ASP A 15 -40.51 22.38 -5.24
CA ASP A 15 -39.45 21.36 -5.13
C ASP A 15 -38.97 20.80 -6.48
N ARG A 16 -39.01 21.60 -7.54
CA ARG A 16 -38.27 21.27 -8.79
C ARG A 16 -36.77 21.07 -8.57
N SER A 17 -36.23 21.55 -7.44
CA SER A 17 -34.88 21.24 -7.00
C SER A 17 -34.70 19.76 -6.70
N GLN A 18 -35.64 19.07 -6.03
CA GLN A 18 -35.45 17.70 -5.53
C GLN A 18 -35.26 16.63 -6.63
N TYR A 19 -35.68 16.92 -7.86
CA TYR A 19 -35.53 16.02 -9.01
C TYR A 19 -34.23 16.22 -9.80
N GLN A 20 -33.34 17.13 -9.36
CA GLN A 20 -32.06 17.34 -10.02
C GLN A 20 -31.07 16.25 -9.61
N GLY A 21 -30.38 15.64 -10.59
CA GLY A 21 -29.35 14.63 -10.34
C GLY A 21 -28.03 15.20 -9.81
N VAL A 22 -27.82 16.52 -9.88
CA VAL A 22 -26.58 17.20 -9.45
C VAL A 22 -26.91 18.55 -8.82
N TYR A 23 -26.32 18.82 -7.66
CA TYR A 23 -26.41 20.11 -6.96
C TYR A 23 -25.01 20.66 -6.74
N ILE A 24 -24.78 21.92 -7.10
CA ILE A 24 -23.48 22.58 -6.91
C ILE A 24 -23.62 23.60 -5.79
N TYR A 25 -23.03 23.30 -4.64
CA TYR A 25 -22.96 24.19 -3.50
C TYR A 25 -21.68 24.99 -3.55
N HIS A 26 -21.78 26.28 -3.86
CA HIS A 26 -20.64 27.18 -3.73
C HIS A 26 -20.55 27.65 -2.26
N PRO A 27 -19.37 27.58 -1.62
CA PRO A 27 -19.17 28.21 -0.32
C PRO A 27 -19.51 29.71 -0.44
N ALA A 28 -20.14 30.26 0.58
CA ALA A 28 -20.53 31.66 0.58
C ALA A 28 -19.29 32.53 0.33
N LYS A 29 -19.23 33.22 -0.82
CA LYS A 29 -18.12 34.11 -1.15
C LYS A 29 -18.04 35.19 -0.06
N SER A 30 -17.01 35.17 0.76
CA SER A 30 -16.65 36.27 1.67
C SER A 30 -16.14 37.45 0.85
N GLY A 31 -17.05 38.16 0.19
CA GLY A 31 -16.66 39.28 -0.68
C GLY A 31 -17.74 39.77 -1.65
N LYS A 32 -18.98 39.97 -1.19
CA LYS A 32 -19.89 40.89 -1.89
C LYS A 32 -20.16 42.11 -1.02
N SER A 33 -19.80 43.26 -1.58
CA SER A 33 -19.99 44.61 -1.05
C SER A 33 -21.45 44.87 -0.66
N ALA A 34 -21.61 45.66 0.39
CA ALA A 34 -22.84 45.86 1.16
C ALA A 34 -23.99 46.62 0.46
N ASN A 35 -24.13 46.61 -0.87
CA ASN A 35 -25.12 47.44 -1.58
C ASN A 35 -25.96 46.69 -2.64
N GLU A 36 -26.42 45.47 -2.36
CA GLU A 36 -27.60 44.89 -3.06
C GLU A 36 -28.68 44.49 -2.05
N PRO A 37 -29.94 44.94 -2.19
CA PRO A 37 -30.99 44.58 -1.25
C PRO A 37 -31.35 43.09 -1.43
N PRO A 38 -31.46 42.32 -0.34
CA PRO A 38 -31.76 40.90 -0.43
C PRO A 38 -33.22 40.67 -0.83
N ASN A 39 -33.45 39.82 -1.83
CA ASN A 39 -34.77 39.31 -2.15
C ASN A 39 -35.32 38.51 -0.96
N LYS A 40 -36.52 38.89 -0.52
CA LYS A 40 -37.27 38.37 0.63
C LYS A 40 -37.21 36.83 0.73
N ARG A 41 -36.34 36.31 1.60
CA ARG A 41 -36.48 34.98 2.19
C ARG A 41 -36.41 35.09 3.71
N ARG A 42 -37.35 34.38 4.34
CA ARG A 42 -37.79 34.45 5.74
C ARG A 42 -36.62 34.21 6.71
N LYS A 43 -36.40 35.14 7.64
CA LYS A 43 -35.50 34.99 8.79
C LYS A 43 -36.04 33.87 9.69
N VAL A 44 -35.31 32.76 9.80
CA VAL A 44 -35.36 31.89 10.98
C VAL A 44 -34.22 32.34 11.89
N SER A 45 -34.55 32.72 13.11
CA SER A 45 -33.62 33.18 14.13
C SER A 45 -32.71 32.04 14.57
N SER A 46 -31.44 32.03 14.12
CA SER A 46 -30.39 31.26 14.79
C SER A 46 -29.81 32.11 15.92
N ALA A 47 -29.92 31.58 17.14
CA ALA A 47 -29.19 32.08 18.29
C ALA A 47 -27.69 32.15 17.98
N ALA A 48 -27.05 33.20 18.48
CA ALA A 48 -25.65 33.47 18.29
C ALA A 48 -24.77 32.37 18.94
N SER A 49 -24.01 31.64 18.13
CA SER A 49 -22.69 31.16 18.52
C SER A 49 -21.66 31.96 17.70
N LYS A 50 -20.91 32.81 18.41
CA LYS A 50 -19.68 33.40 17.89
C LYS A 50 -18.59 32.35 18.03
N ASP A 51 -18.19 31.73 16.92
CA ASP A 51 -16.86 31.15 16.77
C ASP A 51 -16.28 31.56 15.41
N PRO A 52 -15.39 32.57 15.37
CA PRO A 52 -14.63 32.87 14.17
C PRO A 52 -13.31 32.09 14.22
N LYS A 53 -13.23 31.03 13.39
CA LYS A 53 -12.04 30.25 12.93
C LYS A 53 -12.21 28.74 13.14
N SER A 54 -13.10 28.10 12.37
CA SER A 54 -12.91 26.67 12.06
C SER A 54 -11.90 26.57 10.90
N SER A 55 -10.63 26.83 11.16
CA SER A 55 -9.61 26.05 10.44
C SER A 55 -9.91 24.60 10.80
N SER A 56 -10.33 23.80 9.82
CA SER A 56 -10.63 22.38 9.98
C SER A 56 -9.54 21.70 10.81
N GLN A 57 -9.79 21.46 12.10
CA GLN A 57 -8.90 20.67 12.93
C GLN A 57 -8.91 19.25 12.35
N HIS A 58 -7.81 18.87 11.69
CA HIS A 58 -7.73 17.57 11.01
C HIS A 58 -7.70 16.40 12.00
N PHE A 59 -7.17 16.63 13.20
CA PHE A 59 -7.14 15.66 14.31
C PHE A 59 -8.14 16.08 15.39
N VAL A 60 -8.79 15.08 15.99
CA VAL A 60 -9.74 15.28 17.09
C VAL A 60 -8.97 15.28 18.42
N PRO A 61 -9.35 16.13 19.39
CA PRO A 61 -8.83 16.06 20.76
C PRO A 61 -9.11 14.68 21.39
N LEU A 62 -8.07 14.04 21.90
CA LEU A 62 -8.12 12.77 22.62
C LEU A 62 -8.38 13.00 24.13
N LEU A 63 -8.28 11.94 24.93
CA LEU A 63 -8.48 11.99 26.39
C LEU A 63 -9.87 12.55 26.77
N ASN A 64 -10.93 12.11 26.08
CA ASN A 64 -12.30 12.62 26.23
C ASN A 64 -12.45 14.13 26.00
N GLY A 65 -11.57 14.73 25.19
CA GLY A 65 -11.57 16.16 24.91
C GLY A 65 -10.74 17.00 25.88
N GLU A 66 -10.03 16.36 26.82
CA GLU A 66 -9.13 17.03 27.76
C GLU A 66 -7.71 17.27 27.18
N GLU A 67 -7.42 16.76 25.97
CA GLU A 67 -6.17 17.07 25.26
C GLU A 67 -6.11 18.56 24.86
N SER A 68 -5.00 19.22 25.17
CA SER A 68 -4.78 20.62 24.80
C SER A 68 -4.73 20.80 23.28
N ALA A 69 -5.20 21.96 22.79
CA ALA A 69 -5.15 22.28 21.36
C ALA A 69 -3.71 22.26 20.81
N GLU A 70 -2.72 22.60 21.65
CA GLU A 70 -1.29 22.51 21.33
C GLU A 70 -0.84 21.07 21.16
N GLY A 71 -1.28 20.15 22.03
CA GLY A 71 -1.00 18.71 21.91
C GLY A 71 -1.56 18.11 20.62
N VAL A 72 -2.80 18.45 20.26
CA VAL A 72 -3.44 18.02 19.00
C VAL A 72 -2.65 18.49 17.79
N GLN A 73 -2.27 19.78 17.78
CA GLN A 73 -1.49 20.38 16.70
C GLN A 73 -0.10 19.75 16.61
N GLN A 74 0.54 19.49 17.75
CA GLN A 74 1.84 18.85 17.82
C GLN A 74 1.84 17.42 17.27
N ARG A 75 0.81 16.61 17.59
CA ARG A 75 0.66 15.26 16.98
C ARG A 75 0.58 15.36 15.46
N LEU A 76 -0.21 16.29 14.95
CA LEU A 76 -0.38 16.50 13.52
C LEU A 76 0.93 16.93 12.85
N ASP A 77 1.67 17.86 13.46
CA ASP A 77 2.91 18.37 12.91
C ASP A 77 4.03 17.32 12.98
N THR A 78 4.08 16.55 14.06
CA THR A 78 5.00 15.40 14.20
C THR A 78 4.71 14.33 13.15
N TYR A 79 3.44 13.98 12.94
CA TYR A 79 3.03 13.07 11.86
C TYR A 79 3.48 13.56 10.49
N LYS A 80 3.19 14.82 10.14
CA LYS A 80 3.56 15.40 8.84
C LYS A 80 5.07 15.40 8.65
N LYS A 81 5.85 15.78 9.67
CA LYS A 81 7.31 15.79 9.62
C LYS A 81 7.87 14.39 9.35
N LEU A 82 7.47 13.41 10.18
CA LEU A 82 7.96 12.04 10.05
C LEU A 82 7.52 11.40 8.74
N TRP A 83 6.25 11.57 8.35
CA TRP A 83 5.75 11.02 7.09
C TRP A 83 6.45 11.63 5.87
N THR A 84 6.71 12.93 5.85
CA THR A 84 7.40 13.59 4.72
C THR A 84 8.80 13.00 4.52
N GLN A 85 9.52 12.72 5.62
CA GLN A 85 10.84 12.07 5.55
C GLN A 85 10.74 10.65 4.98
N GLN A 86 9.77 9.86 5.43
CA GLN A 86 9.56 8.50 4.90
C GLN A 86 9.10 8.51 3.44
N GLU A 87 8.22 9.44 3.06
CA GLU A 87 7.73 9.61 1.69
C GLU A 87 8.86 9.99 0.71
N GLN A 88 9.81 10.82 1.14
CA GLN A 88 11.01 11.13 0.34
C GLN A 88 11.88 9.90 0.09
N LYS A 89 12.08 9.05 1.11
CA LYS A 89 12.84 7.81 0.98
C LYS A 89 12.16 6.83 0.03
N ILE A 90 10.84 6.64 0.20
CA ILE A 90 10.02 5.80 -0.68
C ILE A 90 10.11 6.30 -2.12
N GLN A 91 9.94 7.60 -2.33
CA GLN A 91 10.02 8.19 -3.66
C GLN A 91 11.39 7.89 -4.26
N GLY A 92 12.48 8.13 -3.53
CA GLY A 92 13.86 7.82 -3.95
C GLY A 92 14.04 6.36 -4.41
N ILE A 93 13.47 5.39 -3.69
CA ILE A 93 13.50 3.96 -4.06
C ILE A 93 12.73 3.73 -5.38
N LEU A 94 11.53 4.29 -5.51
CA LEU A 94 10.76 4.18 -6.74
C LEU A 94 11.53 4.78 -7.92
N GLU A 95 12.23 5.90 -7.71
CA GLU A 95 13.00 6.56 -8.76
C GLU A 95 14.16 5.69 -9.24
N ASP A 96 14.88 5.07 -8.31
CA ASP A 96 16.04 4.22 -8.55
C ASP A 96 15.66 2.93 -9.28
N VAL A 97 14.56 2.28 -8.87
CA VAL A 97 14.06 1.04 -9.50
C VAL A 97 13.77 1.23 -10.99
N ASP A 98 13.20 2.38 -11.36
CA ASP A 98 12.88 2.67 -12.76
C ASP A 98 14.04 3.27 -13.55
N ALA A 99 15.11 3.75 -12.89
CA ALA A 99 16.18 4.50 -13.55
C ALA A 99 16.90 3.67 -14.62
N GLY A 100 17.12 2.38 -14.35
CA GLY A 100 17.74 1.44 -15.30
C GLY A 100 16.90 1.30 -16.57
N VAL A 101 15.62 0.94 -16.42
CA VAL A 101 14.71 0.74 -17.56
C VAL A 101 14.48 2.03 -18.32
N LEU A 102 14.36 3.17 -17.62
CA LEU A 102 14.25 4.48 -18.26
C LEU A 102 15.47 4.77 -19.15
N THR A 103 16.68 4.50 -18.65
CA THR A 103 17.92 4.71 -19.42
C THR A 103 17.96 3.83 -20.68
N ASP A 104 17.53 2.58 -20.57
CA ASP A 104 17.46 1.64 -21.69
C ASP A 104 16.39 2.03 -22.73
N VAL A 105 15.24 2.54 -22.28
CA VAL A 105 14.17 3.03 -23.18
C VAL A 105 14.60 4.33 -23.87
N VAL A 106 15.22 5.26 -23.14
CA VAL A 106 15.70 6.53 -23.69
C VAL A 106 16.81 6.29 -24.73
N SER A 107 17.77 5.41 -24.44
CA SER A 107 18.81 5.04 -25.41
C SER A 107 18.21 4.42 -26.66
N PHE A 108 17.26 3.49 -26.51
CA PHE A 108 16.53 2.92 -27.66
C PHE A 108 15.79 3.95 -28.50
N VAL A 109 15.04 4.88 -27.88
CA VAL A 109 14.31 5.93 -28.62
C VAL A 109 15.28 6.84 -29.38
N ARG A 110 16.45 7.15 -28.80
CA ARG A 110 17.47 7.99 -29.44
C ARG A 110 18.16 7.28 -30.61
N GLU A 111 18.57 6.04 -30.40
CA GLU A 111 19.33 5.25 -31.38
C GLU A 111 18.48 4.79 -32.56
N THR A 112 17.19 4.52 -32.36
CA THR A 112 16.34 3.98 -33.42
C THR A 112 15.74 5.05 -34.32
N SER A 113 15.92 4.89 -35.62
CA SER A 113 15.21 5.62 -36.68
C SER A 113 14.52 4.63 -37.63
N PRO A 114 13.52 5.08 -38.42
CA PRO A 114 12.92 4.25 -39.46
C PRO A 114 13.95 3.63 -40.42
N GLU A 115 15.05 4.34 -40.69
CA GLU A 115 16.15 3.88 -41.54
C GLU A 115 16.93 2.73 -40.88
N THR A 116 17.21 2.82 -39.59
CA THR A 116 17.86 1.73 -38.83
C THR A 116 16.98 0.49 -38.69
N CYS A 117 15.66 0.66 -38.81
CA CYS A 117 14.68 -0.41 -38.68
C CYS A 117 14.22 -0.98 -40.04
N ASN A 118 14.97 -0.77 -41.14
CA ASN A 118 14.63 -1.24 -42.48
C ASN A 118 13.22 -0.79 -42.95
N GLY A 119 12.80 0.40 -42.53
CA GLY A 119 11.48 0.95 -42.81
C GLY A 119 10.37 0.45 -41.87
N CYS A 120 10.61 -0.46 -40.93
CA CYS A 120 9.63 -0.85 -39.91
C CYS A 120 9.48 0.19 -38.80
N ILE A 121 8.35 0.18 -38.08
CA ILE A 121 8.11 1.05 -36.92
C ILE A 121 9.00 0.60 -35.76
N PRO A 122 9.89 1.47 -35.25
CA PRO A 122 10.61 1.19 -34.01
C PRO A 122 9.62 1.05 -32.85
N THR A 123 9.60 -0.11 -32.21
CA THR A 123 8.61 -0.43 -31.17
C THR A 123 9.28 -0.87 -29.87
N ALA A 124 8.99 -0.18 -28.77
CA ALA A 124 9.37 -0.60 -27.42
C ALA A 124 8.22 -1.42 -26.81
N LEU A 125 8.48 -2.69 -26.50
CA LEU A 125 7.53 -3.58 -25.83
C LEU A 125 7.85 -3.58 -24.34
N VAL A 126 7.08 -2.84 -23.54
CA VAL A 126 7.33 -2.67 -22.11
C VAL A 126 6.39 -3.58 -21.34
N THR A 127 6.92 -4.61 -20.71
CA THR A 127 6.17 -5.48 -19.81
C THR A 127 6.13 -4.86 -18.42
N VAL A 128 4.91 -4.60 -17.93
CA VAL A 128 4.66 -3.84 -16.70
C VAL A 128 4.22 -4.76 -15.54
N GLY A 129 3.77 -5.97 -15.87
CA GLY A 129 3.25 -6.93 -14.90
C GLY A 129 2.10 -6.34 -14.09
N SER A 130 2.15 -6.54 -12.76
CA SER A 130 1.18 -6.01 -11.80
C SER A 130 1.32 -4.51 -11.50
N ASN A 131 2.42 -3.87 -11.90
CA ASN A 131 2.78 -2.52 -11.48
C ASN A 131 2.31 -1.44 -12.48
N VAL A 132 1.02 -1.33 -12.75
CA VAL A 132 0.46 -0.44 -13.80
C VAL A 132 0.83 1.06 -13.62
N SER A 133 1.23 1.47 -12.41
CA SER A 133 1.72 2.82 -12.09
C SER A 133 3.14 3.11 -12.57
N SER A 134 4.02 2.10 -12.66
CA SER A 134 5.41 2.30 -13.08
C SER A 134 5.50 2.81 -14.52
N LEU A 135 4.66 2.30 -15.42
CA LEU A 135 4.63 2.74 -16.81
C LEU A 135 4.25 4.23 -16.91
N SER A 136 3.28 4.71 -16.13
CA SER A 136 2.93 6.14 -16.12
C SER A 136 4.11 7.02 -15.70
N ARG A 137 4.86 6.59 -14.68
CA ARG A 137 6.02 7.32 -14.17
C ARG A 137 7.17 7.31 -15.19
N LEU A 138 7.45 6.16 -15.79
CA LEU A 138 8.42 6.01 -16.88
C LEU A 138 8.09 6.93 -18.06
N LEU A 139 6.83 6.95 -18.50
CA LEU A 139 6.38 7.79 -19.62
C LEU A 139 6.46 9.28 -19.30
N SER A 140 6.10 9.71 -18.09
CA SER A 140 6.23 11.11 -17.67
C SER A 140 7.68 11.57 -17.72
N ARG A 141 8.61 10.76 -17.18
CA ARG A 141 10.04 11.07 -17.18
C ARG A 141 10.65 11.04 -18.57
N LEU A 142 10.25 10.08 -19.40
CA LEU A 142 10.65 10.02 -20.81
C LEU A 142 10.21 11.30 -21.54
N ASN A 143 8.99 11.77 -21.28
CA ASN A 143 8.48 13.01 -21.86
C ASN A 143 9.28 14.24 -21.41
N GLU A 144 9.57 14.35 -20.11
CA GLU A 144 10.37 15.44 -19.54
C GLU A 144 11.79 15.47 -20.12
N GLN A 145 12.44 14.31 -20.26
CA GLN A 145 13.78 14.21 -20.85
C GLN A 145 13.81 14.58 -22.34
N LEU A 146 12.84 14.11 -23.14
CA LEU A 146 12.77 14.43 -24.57
C LEU A 146 12.38 15.89 -24.83
N THR A 147 11.53 16.46 -23.98
CA THR A 147 11.10 17.86 -24.11
C THR A 147 12.22 18.81 -23.68
N SER A 148 12.93 18.50 -22.59
CA SER A 148 14.06 19.32 -22.10
C SER A 148 15.28 19.28 -23.01
N SER A 149 15.54 18.16 -23.70
CA SER A 149 16.59 18.05 -24.73
C SER A 149 16.20 18.70 -26.06
N GLY A 150 14.92 19.06 -26.26
CA GLY A 150 14.41 19.55 -27.54
C GLY A 150 14.40 18.48 -28.64
N GLU A 151 14.52 17.21 -28.29
CA GLU A 151 14.54 16.09 -29.24
C GLU A 151 13.13 15.68 -29.68
N GLY A 152 12.13 15.92 -28.82
CA GLY A 152 10.74 15.67 -29.15
C GLY A 152 9.82 15.55 -27.94
N GLY A 153 8.85 14.63 -28.01
CA GLY A 153 7.86 14.45 -26.96
C GLY A 153 7.15 13.10 -27.01
N VAL A 154 6.48 12.77 -25.91
CA VAL A 154 5.70 11.54 -25.74
C VAL A 154 4.22 11.89 -25.75
N VAL A 155 3.44 11.13 -26.52
CA VAL A 155 1.98 11.17 -26.55
C VAL A 155 1.46 9.88 -25.96
N VAL A 156 0.76 9.97 -24.83
CA VAL A 156 0.19 8.81 -24.14
C VAL A 156 -1.26 8.65 -24.53
N LEU A 157 -1.67 7.45 -24.93
CA LEU A 157 -3.04 7.10 -25.30
C LEU A 157 -3.50 5.90 -24.47
N GLU A 158 -4.71 6.00 -23.91
CA GLU A 158 -5.39 4.90 -23.24
C GLU A 158 -6.53 4.35 -24.12
N SER A 159 -6.95 3.10 -23.91
CA SER A 159 -8.01 2.47 -24.70
C SER A 159 -9.33 3.27 -24.66
N GLY A 160 -9.63 3.90 -23.52
CA GLY A 160 -10.80 4.78 -23.35
C GLY A 160 -10.78 6.03 -24.23
N ASP A 161 -9.59 6.52 -24.61
CA ASP A 161 -9.42 7.66 -25.51
C ASP A 161 -9.50 7.26 -26.99
N ALA A 162 -9.55 5.96 -27.28
CA ALA A 162 -9.42 5.40 -28.62
C ALA A 162 -10.62 4.49 -29.02
N PRO A 163 -11.87 4.97 -29.01
CA PRO A 163 -13.01 4.14 -29.39
C PRO A 163 -13.10 3.85 -30.90
N ASN A 164 -12.46 4.67 -31.74
CA ASN A 164 -12.38 4.50 -33.18
C ASN A 164 -11.20 5.32 -33.75
N LEU A 165 -10.79 5.00 -34.98
CA LEU A 165 -9.61 5.60 -35.64
C LEU A 165 -9.66 7.13 -35.67
N LYS A 166 -10.82 7.73 -35.97
CA LYS A 166 -10.99 9.18 -36.03
C LYS A 166 -10.74 9.85 -34.66
N SER A 167 -11.30 9.27 -33.59
CA SER A 167 -11.09 9.77 -32.23
C SER A 167 -9.63 9.60 -31.79
N SER A 168 -9.02 8.45 -32.09
CA SER A 168 -7.62 8.17 -31.77
C SER A 168 -6.69 9.19 -32.42
N LEU A 169 -6.82 9.44 -33.73
CA LEU A 169 -6.00 10.42 -34.45
C LEU A 169 -6.21 11.84 -33.93
N LYS A 170 -7.47 12.24 -33.69
CA LYS A 170 -7.77 13.55 -33.09
C LYS A 170 -7.09 13.72 -31.73
N ASN A 171 -7.12 12.68 -30.90
CA ASN A 171 -6.52 12.70 -29.57
C ASN A 171 -5.00 12.71 -29.65
N ILE A 172 -4.37 11.95 -30.55
CA ILE A 172 -2.93 11.98 -30.78
C ILE A 172 -2.47 13.40 -31.15
N ILE A 173 -3.14 14.03 -32.12
CA ILE A 173 -2.80 15.40 -32.56
C ILE A 173 -3.03 16.40 -31.44
N ARG A 174 -4.16 16.30 -30.73
CA ARG A 174 -4.46 17.18 -29.59
C ARG A 174 -3.36 17.07 -28.53
N LEU A 175 -3.04 15.85 -28.10
CA LEU A 175 -2.09 15.59 -27.02
C LEU A 175 -0.67 16.01 -27.41
N ALA A 176 -0.24 15.76 -28.65
CA ALA A 176 1.06 16.22 -29.16
C ALA A 176 1.21 17.74 -29.02
N VAL A 177 0.18 18.50 -29.41
CA VAL A 177 0.22 19.97 -29.34
C VAL A 177 0.07 20.46 -27.90
N THR A 178 -0.88 19.91 -27.14
CA THR A 178 -1.13 20.36 -25.75
C THR A 178 0.04 20.09 -24.82
N ASN A 179 0.81 19.01 -25.05
CA ASN A 179 1.98 18.68 -24.23
C ASN A 179 3.08 19.74 -24.31
N THR A 180 3.09 20.58 -25.35
CA THR A 180 4.12 21.62 -25.55
C THR A 180 3.58 23.05 -25.51
N GLU A 181 2.37 23.30 -26.01
CA GLU A 181 1.78 24.64 -26.14
C GLU A 181 0.51 24.84 -25.31
N GLY A 182 0.07 23.83 -24.57
CA GLY A 182 -1.18 23.86 -23.79
C GLY A 182 -2.43 23.90 -24.67
N ASN A 183 -3.60 24.00 -24.01
CA ASN A 183 -4.89 23.94 -24.69
C ASN A 183 -5.15 25.15 -25.61
N ASP A 184 -4.71 26.34 -25.19
CA ASP A 184 -4.82 27.56 -26.00
C ASP A 184 -3.94 27.47 -27.25
N GLY A 185 -2.77 26.82 -27.14
CA GLY A 185 -1.89 26.52 -28.26
C GLY A 185 -2.57 25.63 -29.30
N TYR A 186 -3.26 24.56 -28.87
CA TYR A 186 -4.01 23.69 -29.78
C TYR A 186 -5.11 24.44 -30.54
N HIS A 187 -5.87 25.31 -29.87
CA HIS A 187 -6.89 26.11 -30.53
C HIS A 187 -6.31 27.10 -31.56
N LYS A 188 -5.20 27.77 -31.22
CA LYS A 188 -4.46 28.62 -32.15
C LYS A 188 -3.90 27.82 -33.33
N PHE A 189 -3.32 26.66 -33.06
CA PHE A 189 -2.75 25.78 -34.07
C PHE A 189 -3.75 25.31 -35.13
N LEU A 190 -5.03 25.15 -34.75
CA LEU A 190 -6.12 24.82 -35.66
C LEU A 190 -6.69 26.04 -36.42
N THR A 191 -6.44 27.26 -35.95
CA THR A 191 -7.08 28.48 -36.48
C THR A 191 -6.11 29.40 -37.25
N ASP A 192 -4.84 29.50 -36.83
CA ASP A 192 -3.81 30.39 -37.40
C ASP A 192 -3.03 29.78 -38.59
N ARG A 193 -3.62 28.82 -39.32
CA ARG A 193 -2.95 28.22 -40.50
C ARG A 193 -3.26 29.00 -41.78
N ALA A 194 -2.19 29.39 -42.48
CA ALA A 194 -2.29 29.81 -43.88
C ALA A 194 -2.49 28.57 -44.78
N GLY A 195 -3.73 28.26 -45.14
CA GLY A 195 -4.06 27.12 -46.00
C GLY A 195 -5.52 26.63 -45.88
N PRO A 196 -5.90 25.57 -46.61
CA PRO A 196 -7.21 24.95 -46.46
C PRO A 196 -7.38 24.36 -45.06
N ARG A 197 -8.59 24.49 -44.49
CA ARG A 197 -8.89 24.03 -43.13
C ARG A 197 -8.92 22.50 -43.09
N LEU A 198 -7.83 21.91 -42.60
CA LEU A 198 -7.72 20.47 -42.38
C LEU A 198 -8.64 20.03 -41.23
N LEU A 199 -9.07 18.77 -41.31
CA LEU A 199 -9.89 18.16 -40.28
C LEU A 199 -9.02 17.87 -39.05
N GLY A 200 -9.58 18.04 -37.84
CA GLY A 200 -8.82 17.88 -36.58
C GLY A 200 -8.27 16.48 -36.28
N TYR A 201 -8.43 15.52 -37.18
CA TYR A 201 -7.94 14.14 -37.10
C TYR A 201 -7.01 13.78 -38.28
N ASP A 202 -6.62 14.77 -39.08
CA ASP A 202 -5.74 14.57 -40.23
C ASP A 202 -4.26 14.58 -39.78
N LEU A 203 -3.49 13.57 -40.20
CA LEU A 203 -2.07 13.46 -39.84
C LEU A 203 -1.20 14.55 -40.49
N ASP A 204 -1.67 15.21 -41.54
CA ASP A 204 -1.03 16.42 -42.06
C ASP A 204 -0.95 17.53 -40.99
N LEU A 205 -1.90 17.55 -40.04
CA LEU A 205 -1.79 18.46 -38.90
C LEU A 205 -0.58 18.15 -38.02
N LEU A 206 -0.33 16.86 -37.78
CA LEU A 206 0.78 16.38 -36.96
C LEU A 206 2.13 16.58 -37.66
N ASN A 207 2.18 16.32 -38.98
CA ASN A 207 3.37 16.59 -39.79
C ASN A 207 3.77 18.08 -39.73
N ASP A 208 2.81 18.98 -39.94
CA ASP A 208 3.06 20.42 -39.80
C ASP A 208 3.56 20.82 -38.41
N TYR A 209 3.05 20.17 -37.35
CA TYR A 209 3.52 20.41 -35.98
C TYR A 209 4.98 19.97 -35.83
N VAL A 210 5.29 18.75 -36.27
CA VAL A 210 6.64 18.15 -36.23
C VAL A 210 7.64 19.01 -36.98
N GLN A 211 7.28 19.52 -38.17
CA GLN A 211 8.13 20.41 -38.96
C GLN A 211 8.35 21.77 -38.28
N ARG A 212 7.31 22.40 -37.73
CA ARG A 212 7.42 23.69 -37.03
C ARG A 212 8.29 23.62 -35.77
N LYS A 213 8.22 22.50 -35.05
CA LYS A 213 8.99 22.29 -33.82
C LYS A 213 10.36 21.66 -34.05
N GLY A 214 10.64 21.15 -35.25
CA GLY A 214 11.86 20.39 -35.52
C GLY A 214 11.94 19.09 -34.70
N THR A 215 10.79 18.48 -34.41
CA THR A 215 10.69 17.27 -33.58
C THR A 215 11.41 16.11 -34.27
N LYS A 216 12.43 15.54 -33.59
CA LYS A 216 13.22 14.42 -34.11
C LYS A 216 12.64 13.07 -33.73
N LYS A 217 11.95 12.98 -32.58
CA LYS A 217 11.36 11.75 -32.05
C LYS A 217 9.95 12.04 -31.55
N LEU A 218 8.95 11.37 -32.12
CA LEU A 218 7.58 11.42 -31.62
C LEU A 218 7.19 10.04 -31.09
N VAL A 219 7.21 9.90 -29.76
CA VAL A 219 6.89 8.62 -29.10
C VAL A 219 5.39 8.54 -28.88
N LEU A 220 4.74 7.52 -29.46
CA LEU A 220 3.34 7.19 -29.22
C LEU A 220 3.26 6.03 -28.24
N ALA A 221 2.87 6.31 -26.99
CA ALA A 221 2.76 5.32 -25.93
C ALA A 221 1.32 4.84 -25.76
N LEU A 222 1.06 3.57 -26.07
CA LEU A 222 -0.21 2.90 -25.81
C LEU A 222 -0.12 2.19 -24.45
N ARG A 223 -0.72 2.79 -23.42
CA ARG A 223 -0.50 2.37 -22.02
C ARG A 223 -1.06 0.97 -21.73
N ASP A 224 -2.28 0.72 -22.18
CA ASP A 224 -3.05 -0.51 -21.97
C ASP A 224 -3.31 -1.21 -23.31
N SER A 225 -2.22 -1.51 -24.05
CA SER A 225 -2.29 -2.03 -25.43
C SER A 225 -3.21 -3.25 -25.60
N GLU A 226 -3.33 -4.07 -24.57
CA GLU A 226 -4.20 -5.25 -24.53
C GLU A 226 -5.71 -4.95 -24.49
N ALA A 227 -6.10 -3.76 -24.03
CA ALA A 227 -7.50 -3.33 -23.94
C ALA A 227 -8.01 -2.67 -25.23
N PHE A 228 -7.12 -2.38 -26.18
CA PHE A 228 -7.50 -1.85 -27.48
C PHE A 228 -8.19 -2.91 -28.34
N ASP A 229 -9.12 -2.46 -29.16
CA ASP A 229 -9.67 -3.29 -30.23
C ASP A 229 -8.54 -3.69 -31.22
N PRO A 230 -8.31 -4.99 -31.49
CA PRO A 230 -7.22 -5.43 -32.36
C PRO A 230 -7.31 -4.90 -33.79
N ALA A 231 -8.52 -4.71 -34.32
CA ALA A 231 -8.70 -4.16 -35.66
C ALA A 231 -8.28 -2.68 -35.70
N LEU A 232 -8.71 -1.89 -34.73
CA LEU A 232 -8.27 -0.51 -34.57
C LEU A 232 -6.74 -0.38 -34.43
N LEU A 233 -6.12 -1.23 -33.61
CA LEU A 233 -4.67 -1.21 -33.41
C LEU A 233 -3.93 -1.54 -34.72
N THR A 234 -4.43 -2.51 -35.48
CA THR A 234 -3.89 -2.88 -36.80
C THR A 234 -3.98 -1.72 -37.79
N ASP A 235 -5.13 -1.03 -37.84
CA ASP A 235 -5.34 0.13 -38.71
C ASP A 235 -4.41 1.29 -38.31
N LEU A 236 -4.24 1.56 -37.02
CA LEU A 236 -3.34 2.60 -36.51
C LEU A 236 -1.88 2.32 -36.87
N LEU A 237 -1.39 1.10 -36.62
CA LEU A 237 0.00 0.73 -36.93
C LEU A 237 0.26 0.75 -38.43
N SER A 238 -0.68 0.25 -39.24
CA SER A 238 -0.59 0.32 -40.71
C SER A 238 -0.55 1.78 -41.19
N LEU A 239 -1.33 2.66 -40.57
CA LEU A 239 -1.32 4.08 -40.87
C LEU A 239 0.03 4.71 -40.47
N PHE A 240 0.52 4.50 -39.25
CA PHE A 240 1.81 5.04 -38.81
C PHE A 240 2.96 4.61 -39.70
N GLN A 241 2.98 3.35 -40.12
CA GLN A 241 3.95 2.81 -41.08
C GLN A 241 3.97 3.64 -42.38
N SER A 242 2.81 3.98 -42.94
CA SER A 242 2.72 4.77 -44.19
C SER A 242 3.15 6.24 -44.06
N TRP A 243 3.38 6.71 -42.84
CA TRP A 243 3.80 8.08 -42.53
C TRP A 243 5.20 8.16 -41.92
N LEU A 244 5.93 7.04 -41.78
CA LEU A 244 7.29 7.02 -41.22
C LEU A 244 8.29 7.87 -42.01
N ASP A 245 8.03 8.12 -43.29
CA ASP A 245 8.82 8.98 -44.17
C ASP A 245 8.72 10.47 -43.83
N ARG A 246 7.62 10.87 -43.18
CA ARG A 246 7.28 12.27 -42.87
C ARG A 246 7.31 12.57 -41.37
N ILE A 247 6.90 11.60 -40.55
CA ILE A 247 6.79 11.74 -39.10
C ILE A 247 7.65 10.65 -38.43
N PRO A 248 8.61 11.02 -37.56
CA PRO A 248 9.50 10.06 -36.91
C PRO A 248 8.79 9.37 -35.74
N PHE A 249 7.86 8.47 -36.04
CA PHE A 249 7.14 7.71 -35.03
C PHE A 249 8.04 6.67 -34.36
N THR A 250 7.92 6.58 -33.03
CA THR A 250 8.35 5.45 -32.24
C THR A 250 7.16 5.00 -31.39
N VAL A 251 6.82 3.72 -31.40
CA VAL A 251 5.66 3.22 -30.65
C VAL A 251 6.14 2.56 -29.37
N LEU A 252 5.49 2.85 -28.25
CA LEU A 252 5.71 2.16 -26.99
C LEU A 252 4.43 1.44 -26.60
N LEU A 253 4.48 0.12 -26.45
CA LEU A 253 3.35 -0.73 -26.09
C LEU A 253 3.51 -1.18 -24.64
N GLY A 254 2.60 -0.73 -23.77
CA GLY A 254 2.48 -1.24 -22.42
C GLY A 254 1.72 -2.55 -22.41
N ILE A 255 2.39 -3.62 -21.97
CA ILE A 255 1.86 -4.99 -21.96
C ILE A 255 1.78 -5.44 -20.49
N SER A 256 0.60 -5.88 -20.07
CA SER A 256 0.37 -6.36 -18.70
C SER A 256 0.64 -7.85 -18.55
N THR A 257 0.44 -8.62 -19.63
CA THR A 257 0.70 -10.07 -19.68
C THR A 257 2.08 -10.35 -20.30
N SER A 258 2.19 -11.41 -21.10
CA SER A 258 3.43 -11.76 -21.80
C SER A 258 3.42 -11.23 -23.24
N VAL A 259 4.60 -10.97 -23.78
CA VAL A 259 4.76 -10.48 -25.15
C VAL A 259 4.17 -11.47 -26.16
N GLU A 260 4.29 -12.77 -25.91
CA GLU A 260 3.80 -13.82 -26.80
C GLU A 260 2.26 -13.83 -26.88
N LEU A 261 1.58 -13.62 -25.75
CA LEU A 261 0.13 -13.51 -25.72
C LEU A 261 -0.37 -12.27 -26.46
N PHE A 262 0.36 -11.17 -26.33
CA PHE A 262 0.05 -9.94 -27.06
C PHE A 262 0.30 -10.09 -28.57
N GLU A 263 1.45 -10.65 -28.97
CA GLU A 263 1.76 -10.95 -30.37
C GLU A 263 0.69 -11.85 -31.01
N GLY A 264 0.21 -12.85 -30.27
CA GLY A 264 -0.85 -13.75 -30.72
C GLY A 264 -2.21 -13.08 -31.00
N ARG A 265 -2.46 -11.87 -30.47
CA ARG A 265 -3.67 -11.09 -30.76
C ARG A 265 -3.57 -10.29 -32.06
N LEU A 266 -2.36 -10.05 -32.56
CA LEU A 266 -2.12 -9.24 -33.75
C LEU A 266 -2.02 -10.12 -35.01
N PRO A 267 -2.59 -9.68 -36.15
CA PRO A 267 -2.35 -10.34 -37.43
C PRO A 267 -0.85 -10.35 -37.78
N ARG A 268 -0.37 -11.43 -38.40
CA ARG A 268 1.05 -11.56 -38.82
C ARG A 268 1.51 -10.41 -39.74
N SER A 269 0.61 -9.90 -40.57
CA SER A 269 0.85 -8.72 -41.42
C SER A 269 1.11 -7.44 -40.64
N CYS A 270 0.54 -7.30 -39.44
CA CYS A 270 0.78 -6.17 -38.55
C CYS A 270 2.10 -6.34 -37.81
N VAL A 271 2.38 -7.55 -37.31
CA VAL A 271 3.64 -7.86 -36.60
C VAL A 271 4.84 -7.63 -37.52
N SER A 272 4.75 -7.94 -38.82
CA SER A 272 5.83 -7.66 -39.77
C SER A 272 6.15 -6.18 -39.98
N LEU A 273 5.28 -5.25 -39.54
CA LEU A 273 5.53 -3.81 -39.61
C LEU A 273 6.34 -3.29 -38.42
N LEU A 274 6.52 -4.09 -37.37
CA LEU A 274 7.11 -3.67 -36.11
C LEU A 274 8.52 -4.22 -35.97
N GLN A 275 9.46 -3.37 -35.56
CA GLN A 275 10.75 -3.80 -35.05
C GLN A 275 10.75 -3.63 -33.52
N GLY A 276 10.38 -4.70 -32.82
CA GLY A 276 10.22 -4.70 -31.37
C GLY A 276 11.52 -4.90 -30.59
N LYS A 277 11.75 -4.11 -29.53
CA LYS A 277 12.70 -4.43 -28.46
C LYS A 277 11.94 -4.58 -27.14
N HIS A 278 12.19 -5.67 -26.42
CA HIS A 278 11.55 -5.96 -25.14
C HIS A 278 12.27 -5.26 -23.98
N PHE A 279 11.49 -4.66 -23.09
CA PHE A 279 11.93 -4.05 -21.85
C PHE A 279 11.05 -4.58 -20.72
N GLU A 280 11.68 -5.06 -19.65
CA GLU A 280 10.98 -5.57 -18.49
C GLU A 280 11.10 -4.55 -17.35
N VAL A 281 9.96 -4.11 -16.82
CA VAL A 281 9.95 -3.31 -15.60
C VAL A 281 10.10 -4.27 -14.40
N GLN A 282 11.00 -3.93 -13.47
CA GLN A 282 11.29 -4.78 -12.31
C GLN A 282 10.01 -5.18 -11.54
N ASP A 283 10.03 -6.39 -10.98
CA ASP A 283 8.93 -6.94 -10.18
C ASP A 283 8.62 -6.05 -8.96
N ALA A 284 7.33 -5.78 -8.74
CA ALA A 284 6.82 -5.03 -7.61
C ALA A 284 7.22 -5.65 -6.26
N GLY A 285 7.38 -6.98 -6.19
CA GLY A 285 7.76 -7.69 -4.96
C GLY A 285 9.07 -7.17 -4.36
N ASN A 286 10.13 -7.12 -5.17
CA ASN A 286 11.45 -6.62 -4.74
C ASN A 286 11.39 -5.16 -4.28
N CYS A 287 10.54 -4.34 -4.93
CA CYS A 287 10.37 -2.94 -4.56
C CYS A 287 9.66 -2.80 -3.20
N VAL A 288 8.62 -3.62 -2.93
CA VAL A 288 7.91 -3.65 -1.65
C VAL A 288 8.83 -4.06 -0.51
N ASP A 289 9.64 -5.11 -0.70
CA ASP A 289 10.64 -5.54 0.28
C ASP A 289 11.63 -4.42 0.58
N ARG A 290 12.18 -3.78 -0.45
CA ARG A 290 13.14 -2.67 -0.31
C ARG A 290 12.53 -1.45 0.40
N ILE A 291 11.26 -1.12 0.10
CA ILE A 291 10.53 -0.07 0.81
C ILE A 291 10.42 -0.42 2.28
N TYR A 292 9.92 -1.62 2.62
CA TYR A 292 9.75 -2.04 4.00
C TYR A 292 11.08 -2.04 4.78
N GLU A 293 12.12 -2.62 4.19
CA GLU A 293 13.46 -2.68 4.78
C GLU A 293 13.99 -1.27 5.08
N THR A 294 13.94 -0.36 4.11
CA THR A 294 14.45 1.02 4.28
C THR A 294 13.69 1.79 5.37
N LEU A 295 12.39 1.56 5.51
CA LEU A 295 11.58 2.24 6.52
C LEU A 295 11.86 1.74 7.94
N GLN A 296 12.03 0.43 8.11
CA GLN A 296 12.21 -0.18 9.45
C GLN A 296 13.67 -0.11 9.95
N THR A 297 14.64 -0.06 9.03
CA THR A 297 16.09 0.01 9.35
C THR A 297 16.61 1.45 9.44
N ASP A 298 15.73 2.45 9.43
CA ASP A 298 16.09 3.85 9.52
C ASP A 298 16.96 4.14 10.77
N PRO A 299 18.21 4.64 10.61
CA PRO A 299 19.08 4.93 11.76
C PRO A 299 18.49 6.01 12.67
N ASN A 300 17.62 6.88 12.14
CA ASN A 300 16.89 7.90 12.91
C ASN A 300 15.42 7.50 13.12
N GLY A 301 15.10 6.21 13.05
CA GLY A 301 13.76 5.68 13.25
C GLY A 301 13.22 6.05 14.63
N LYS A 302 11.97 6.53 14.64
CA LYS A 302 11.21 6.87 15.86
C LYS A 302 9.91 6.07 16.01
N LEU A 303 9.44 5.45 14.93
CA LEU A 303 8.19 4.70 14.86
C LEU A 303 8.40 3.45 14.00
N TRP A 304 8.00 2.30 14.51
CA TRP A 304 8.06 1.02 13.80
C TRP A 304 6.68 0.40 13.62
N ILE A 305 6.58 -0.41 12.59
CA ILE A 305 5.39 -1.20 12.29
C ILE A 305 5.55 -2.58 12.94
N GLY A 306 4.57 -2.96 13.75
CA GLY A 306 4.56 -4.21 14.50
C GLY A 306 4.19 -5.44 13.68
N ARG A 307 4.33 -6.61 14.31
CA ARG A 307 4.24 -7.93 13.67
C ARG A 307 2.94 -8.17 12.90
N ASN A 308 1.79 -7.81 13.48
CA ASN A 308 0.46 -8.10 12.95
C ASN A 308 0.17 -7.21 11.75
N VAL A 309 0.65 -5.98 11.81
CA VAL A 309 0.57 -5.03 10.70
C VAL A 309 1.49 -5.48 9.56
N THR A 310 2.77 -5.78 9.83
CA THR A 310 3.72 -6.30 8.83
C THR A 310 3.17 -7.55 8.15
N SER A 311 2.69 -8.53 8.93
CA SER A 311 2.10 -9.76 8.39
C SER A 311 0.92 -9.45 7.45
N THR A 312 0.05 -8.51 7.85
CA THR A 312 -1.10 -8.11 7.01
C THR A 312 -0.66 -7.38 5.74
N LEU A 313 0.38 -6.54 5.82
CA LEU A 313 0.91 -5.83 4.66
C LEU A 313 1.48 -6.80 3.62
N PHE A 314 2.25 -7.79 4.05
CA PHE A 314 2.88 -8.77 3.15
C PHE A 314 1.91 -9.86 2.66
N GLU A 315 0.97 -10.34 3.49
CA GLU A 315 -0.16 -11.18 3.04
C GLU A 315 -0.93 -10.49 1.91
N ARG A 316 -1.13 -9.17 2.01
CA ARG A 316 -1.79 -8.39 0.96
C ARG A 316 -0.94 -8.20 -0.28
N ALA A 317 0.35 -7.95 -0.10
CA ALA A 317 1.28 -7.76 -1.21
C ALA A 317 1.39 -9.04 -2.05
N SER A 318 1.46 -10.21 -1.41
CA SER A 318 1.50 -11.51 -2.09
C SER A 318 0.18 -11.88 -2.75
N ASP A 319 -0.95 -11.71 -2.06
CA ASP A 319 -2.22 -12.32 -2.50
C ASP A 319 -3.00 -11.45 -3.51
N PHE A 320 -2.77 -10.13 -3.52
CA PHE A 320 -3.60 -9.17 -4.28
C PHE A 320 -2.83 -8.33 -5.31
N PHE A 321 -1.60 -8.71 -5.69
CA PHE A 321 -0.78 -7.97 -6.66
C PHE A 321 -0.71 -6.47 -6.34
N LEU A 322 -0.31 -6.14 -5.12
CA LEU A 322 -0.29 -4.77 -4.64
C LEU A 322 0.83 -3.97 -5.32
N THR A 323 0.53 -2.79 -5.88
CA THR A 323 1.58 -1.92 -6.41
C THR A 323 2.41 -1.31 -5.26
N PRO A 324 3.69 -0.97 -5.50
CA PRO A 324 4.51 -0.31 -4.49
C PRO A 324 3.87 0.96 -3.91
N GLU A 325 3.19 1.77 -4.72
CA GLU A 325 2.49 2.97 -4.23
C GLU A 325 1.27 2.63 -3.39
N ALA A 326 0.55 1.54 -3.70
CA ALA A 326 -0.54 1.07 -2.87
C ALA A 326 -0.02 0.56 -1.51
N PHE A 327 1.12 -0.14 -1.50
CA PHE A 327 1.84 -0.51 -0.28
C PHE A 327 2.22 0.73 0.54
N SER A 328 2.81 1.76 -0.10
CA SER A 328 3.13 3.04 0.57
C SER A 328 1.91 3.72 1.17
N ARG A 329 0.74 3.68 0.50
CA ARG A 329 -0.51 4.21 1.06
C ARG A 329 -1.00 3.43 2.27
N MET A 330 -0.82 2.11 2.29
CA MET A 330 -1.14 1.28 3.46
C MET A 330 -0.23 1.61 4.64
N VAL A 331 1.07 1.74 4.40
CA VAL A 331 2.04 2.17 5.43
C VAL A 331 1.71 3.59 5.94
N LYS A 332 1.40 4.53 5.04
CA LYS A 332 0.94 5.89 5.38
C LYS A 332 -0.25 5.87 6.33
N TYR A 333 -1.22 5.01 6.02
CA TYR A 333 -2.43 4.88 6.82
C TYR A 333 -2.16 4.25 8.19
N ALA A 334 -1.24 3.28 8.28
CA ALA A 334 -0.80 2.71 9.54
C ALA A 334 -0.17 3.79 10.44
N CYS A 335 0.78 4.57 9.90
CA CYS A 335 1.38 5.69 10.62
C CYS A 335 0.33 6.73 11.02
N MET A 336 -0.56 7.12 10.09
CA MET A 336 -1.63 8.07 10.37
C MET A 336 -2.55 7.58 11.51
N SER A 337 -2.90 6.29 11.51
CA SER A 337 -3.74 5.69 12.55
C SER A 337 -3.09 5.75 13.93
N HIS A 338 -1.77 5.54 14.01
CA HIS A 338 -1.01 5.70 15.25
C HIS A 338 -1.12 7.14 15.79
N PHE A 339 -0.76 8.14 14.99
CA PHE A 339 -0.82 9.55 15.44
C PHE A 339 -2.24 10.06 15.68
N PHE A 340 -3.23 9.52 14.97
CA PHE A 340 -4.63 9.91 15.12
C PHE A 340 -5.25 9.43 16.43
N ALA A 341 -4.98 8.18 16.81
CA ALA A 341 -5.65 7.51 17.93
C ALA A 341 -4.82 7.45 19.23
N ASN A 342 -3.50 7.67 19.17
CA ASN A 342 -2.62 7.55 20.33
C ASN A 342 -2.17 8.92 20.87
N PRO A 343 -2.52 9.30 22.12
CA PRO A 343 -2.04 10.55 22.72
C PRO A 343 -0.52 10.53 22.97
N LEU A 344 0.09 9.36 23.20
CA LEU A 344 1.52 9.23 23.49
C LEU A 344 2.41 9.56 22.29
N SER A 345 1.84 9.59 21.08
CA SER A 345 2.54 9.96 19.86
C SER A 345 3.12 11.39 19.89
N VAL A 346 2.64 12.25 20.80
CA VAL A 346 3.24 13.56 21.11
C VAL A 346 4.72 13.42 21.50
N LEU A 347 5.07 12.35 22.23
CA LEU A 347 6.44 12.13 22.73
C LEU A 347 7.46 11.86 21.62
N LEU A 348 7.00 11.53 20.41
CA LEU A 348 7.88 11.34 19.24
C LEU A 348 8.38 12.67 18.66
N GLY A 349 7.77 13.79 19.08
CA GLY A 349 8.18 15.16 18.70
C GLY A 349 9.46 15.60 19.41
N GLU A 350 10.18 16.57 18.81
CA GLU A 350 11.46 17.06 19.36
C GLU A 350 11.31 18.10 20.49
N SER A 351 10.14 18.72 20.64
CA SER A 351 9.90 19.75 21.65
C SER A 351 8.41 19.84 21.94
N SER A 352 8.00 19.32 23.10
CA SER A 352 6.64 19.41 23.59
C SER A 352 6.54 20.45 24.70
N PRO A 353 5.53 21.33 24.69
CA PRO A 353 5.30 22.22 25.82
C PRO A 353 5.01 21.41 27.09
N PRO A 354 5.49 21.83 28.27
CA PRO A 354 5.22 21.14 29.54
C PRO A 354 3.72 21.11 29.89
N GLU A 355 2.91 21.99 29.28
CA GLU A 355 1.45 22.02 29.42
C GLU A 355 0.75 20.80 28.79
N VAL A 356 1.41 20.11 27.84
CA VAL A 356 0.87 18.88 27.24
C VAL A 356 1.02 17.67 28.17
N PHE A 357 1.95 17.75 29.13
CA PHE A 357 2.35 16.64 30.00
C PHE A 357 1.73 16.74 31.39
N GLN A 358 0.41 16.91 31.48
CA GLN A 358 -0.27 17.07 32.77
C GLN A 358 -1.58 16.27 32.84
N GLY A 359 -1.96 15.89 34.07
CA GLY A 359 -3.26 15.27 34.38
C GLY A 359 -3.49 13.96 33.62
N ARG A 360 -4.50 13.96 32.73
CA ARG A 360 -4.92 12.76 31.98
C ARG A 360 -3.84 12.12 31.13
N PHE A 361 -2.86 12.90 30.68
CA PHE A 361 -1.74 12.36 29.92
C PHE A 361 -0.91 11.38 30.77
N MET A 362 -0.63 11.74 32.03
CA MET A 362 0.09 10.87 32.97
C MET A 362 -0.76 9.67 33.37
N GLU A 363 -2.07 9.85 33.56
CA GLU A 363 -2.99 8.74 33.76
C GLU A 363 -3.01 7.78 32.56
N ALA A 364 -2.87 8.29 31.33
CA ALA A 364 -2.79 7.45 30.14
C ALA A 364 -1.52 6.58 30.15
N ILE A 365 -0.36 7.14 30.55
CA ILE A 365 0.88 6.38 30.72
C ILE A 365 0.70 5.29 31.80
N ARG A 366 0.14 5.64 32.97
CA ARG A 366 -0.10 4.69 34.07
C ARG A 366 -1.08 3.56 33.70
N ASN A 367 -1.95 3.80 32.72
CA ASN A 367 -2.90 2.82 32.23
C ASN A 367 -2.36 1.91 31.12
N LEU A 368 -1.12 2.14 30.65
CA LEU A 368 -0.50 1.27 29.65
C LEU A 368 -0.27 -0.14 30.20
N PRO A 369 -0.52 -1.19 29.40
CA PRO A 369 -0.07 -2.54 29.71
C PRO A 369 1.42 -2.62 30.00
N SER A 370 2.26 -1.94 29.19
CA SER A 370 3.72 -1.94 29.41
C SER A 370 4.13 -1.35 30.76
N PHE A 371 3.41 -0.33 31.24
CA PHE A 371 3.71 0.30 32.53
C PHE A 371 3.44 -0.66 33.68
N ARG A 372 2.33 -1.41 33.60
CA ARG A 372 1.96 -2.39 34.63
C ARG A 372 2.99 -3.51 34.72
N MET A 373 3.42 -4.04 33.57
CA MET A 373 4.49 -5.04 33.52
C MET A 373 5.79 -4.50 34.12
N TYR A 374 6.20 -3.29 33.74
CA TYR A 374 7.39 -2.66 34.30
C TYR A 374 7.32 -2.49 35.83
N CYS A 375 6.17 -2.07 36.36
CA CYS A 375 5.97 -1.98 37.81
C CYS A 375 6.02 -3.36 38.49
N GLU A 376 5.45 -4.40 37.88
CA GLU A 376 5.51 -5.77 38.39
C GLU A 376 6.98 -6.25 38.45
N ASP A 377 7.74 -6.04 37.39
CA ASP A 377 9.17 -6.39 37.31
C ASP A 377 10.00 -5.65 38.38
N LEU A 378 9.72 -4.36 38.62
CA LEU A 378 10.39 -3.57 39.67
C LEU A 378 10.06 -4.07 41.08
N VAL A 379 8.82 -4.52 41.32
CA VAL A 379 8.45 -5.13 42.61
C VAL A 379 9.18 -6.44 42.80
N GLU A 380 9.26 -7.28 41.76
CA GLU A 380 10.00 -8.54 41.81
C GLU A 380 11.51 -8.33 42.00
N ALA A 381 12.07 -7.27 41.41
CA ALA A 381 13.46 -6.85 41.58
C ALA A 381 13.77 -6.26 42.97
N GLY A 382 12.76 -6.02 43.81
CA GLY A 382 12.92 -5.55 45.18
C GLY A 382 12.92 -4.02 45.35
N SER A 383 12.38 -3.27 44.36
CA SER A 383 12.29 -1.80 44.36
C SER A 383 10.85 -1.27 44.49
N PRO A 384 10.09 -1.61 45.55
CA PRO A 384 8.69 -1.16 45.69
C PRO A 384 8.56 0.36 45.97
N THR A 385 9.64 1.02 46.39
CA THR A 385 9.67 2.47 46.59
C THR A 385 9.65 3.20 45.25
N GLU A 386 10.39 2.72 44.26
CA GLU A 386 10.42 3.30 42.91
C GLU A 386 9.04 3.21 42.24
N VAL A 387 8.34 2.08 42.45
CA VAL A 387 6.97 1.90 41.95
C VAL A 387 6.00 2.90 42.59
N ARG A 388 6.13 3.16 43.89
CA ARG A 388 5.31 4.19 44.55
C ARG A 388 5.59 5.57 43.96
N ASP A 389 6.86 5.89 43.74
CA ASP A 389 7.26 7.17 43.17
C ASP A 389 6.70 7.34 41.74
N LEU A 390 6.71 6.29 40.91
CA LEU A 390 6.10 6.31 39.57
C LEU A 390 4.57 6.49 39.60
N LEU A 391 3.91 5.95 40.62
CA LEU A 391 2.45 6.06 40.78
C LEU A 391 2.03 7.44 41.32
N GLU A 392 2.81 8.05 42.21
CA GLU A 392 2.43 9.28 42.92
C GLU A 392 3.05 10.56 42.31
N ASN A 393 4.22 10.48 41.67
CA ASN A 393 4.96 11.63 41.16
C ASN A 393 4.95 11.70 39.62
N ASP A 394 4.19 12.65 39.08
CA ASP A 394 4.06 12.88 37.62
C ASP A 394 5.39 13.27 36.95
N ASN A 395 6.24 14.05 37.62
CA ASN A 395 7.51 14.50 37.03
C ASN A 395 8.50 13.34 36.90
N HIS A 396 8.57 12.49 37.93
CA HIS A 396 9.41 11.30 37.91
C HIS A 396 8.94 10.30 36.86
N LEU A 397 7.62 10.10 36.74
CA LEU A 397 7.03 9.26 35.69
C LEU A 397 7.40 9.77 34.28
N LEU A 398 7.36 11.08 34.06
CA LEU A 398 7.68 11.67 32.76
C LEU A 398 9.17 11.48 32.40
N GLU A 399 10.07 11.77 33.33
CA GLU A 399 11.51 11.56 33.13
C GLU A 399 11.82 10.10 32.80
N GLU A 400 11.23 9.18 33.56
CA GLU A 400 11.41 7.74 33.33
C GLU A 400 10.79 7.30 31.99
N ALA A 401 9.59 7.77 31.65
CA ALA A 401 8.96 7.45 30.37
C ALA A 401 9.76 7.96 29.17
N LEU A 402 10.39 9.14 29.26
CA LEU A 402 11.27 9.67 28.21
C LEU A 402 12.56 8.86 28.07
N ASN A 403 13.19 8.48 29.19
CA ASN A 403 14.38 7.63 29.19
C ASN A 403 14.09 6.27 28.54
N HIS A 404 13.00 5.60 28.94
CA HIS A 404 12.61 4.31 28.36
C HIS A 404 12.13 4.41 26.92
N LEU A 405 11.55 5.54 26.52
CA LEU A 405 11.25 5.80 25.11
C LEU A 405 12.53 5.83 24.26
N GLU A 406 13.57 6.55 24.69
CA GLU A 406 14.84 6.61 23.96
C GLU A 406 15.56 5.25 23.93
N VAL A 407 15.62 4.55 25.06
CA VAL A 407 16.19 3.21 25.16
C VAL A 407 15.40 2.21 24.31
N GLY A 408 14.07 2.26 24.35
CA GLY A 408 13.20 1.41 23.54
C GLY A 408 13.39 1.64 22.04
N GLN A 409 13.47 2.90 21.61
CA GLN A 409 13.79 3.25 20.23
C GLN A 409 15.17 2.75 19.80
N GLN A 410 16.18 2.83 20.68
CA GLN A 410 17.51 2.29 20.40
C GLN A 410 17.47 0.77 20.23
N LYS A 411 16.82 0.05 21.16
CA LYS A 411 16.65 -1.41 21.05
C LYS A 411 15.93 -1.82 19.77
N MET A 412 14.92 -1.07 19.34
CA MET A 412 14.24 -1.33 18.06
C MET A 412 15.18 -1.16 16.85
N ARG A 413 16.02 -0.13 16.84
CA ARG A 413 17.06 0.01 15.81
C ARG A 413 17.99 -1.19 15.80
N ASP A 414 18.47 -1.61 16.97
CA ASP A 414 19.39 -2.75 17.09
C ASP A 414 18.74 -4.06 16.63
N ILE A 415 17.46 -4.32 16.95
CA ILE A 415 16.70 -5.47 16.44
C ILE A 415 16.67 -5.50 14.91
N PHE A 416 16.32 -4.38 14.26
CA PHE A 416 16.24 -4.35 12.79
C PHE A 416 17.61 -4.41 12.11
N GLN A 417 18.66 -3.91 12.76
CA GLN A 417 20.05 -4.11 12.32
C GLN A 417 20.47 -5.57 12.41
N ALA A 418 20.12 -6.27 13.50
CA ALA A 418 20.33 -7.70 13.64
C ALA A 418 19.58 -8.52 12.56
N VAL A 419 18.34 -8.15 12.26
CA VAL A 419 17.55 -8.76 11.16
C VAL A 419 18.26 -8.60 9.81
N LEU A 420 18.78 -7.41 9.50
CA LEU A 420 19.50 -7.15 8.25
C LEU A 420 20.80 -7.95 8.17
N LEU A 421 21.54 -8.04 9.27
CA LEU A 421 22.76 -8.84 9.36
C LEU A 421 22.47 -10.33 9.11
N ILE A 422 21.43 -10.88 9.75
CA ILE A 422 20.98 -12.26 9.55
C ILE A 422 20.61 -12.49 8.08
N HIS A 423 19.82 -11.58 7.50
CA HIS A 423 19.40 -11.68 6.11
C HIS A 423 20.60 -11.69 5.15
N THR A 424 21.54 -10.76 5.32
CA THR A 424 22.74 -10.64 4.49
C THR A 424 23.60 -11.90 4.57
N CYS A 425 23.86 -12.40 5.79
CA CYS A 425 24.62 -13.64 5.96
C CYS A 425 23.94 -14.83 5.26
N LEU A 426 22.61 -14.94 5.32
CA LEU A 426 21.86 -15.98 4.66
C LEU A 426 21.85 -15.87 3.13
N GLN A 427 21.99 -14.67 2.56
CA GLN A 427 22.12 -14.50 1.10
C GLN A 427 23.37 -15.18 0.52
N HIS A 428 24.41 -15.39 1.33
CA HIS A 428 25.61 -16.13 0.92
C HIS A 428 25.42 -17.65 0.90
N THR A 429 24.26 -18.18 1.34
CA THR A 429 23.91 -19.60 1.26
C THR A 429 23.28 -19.96 -0.08
N GLN A 430 23.48 -21.21 -0.53
CA GLN A 430 22.76 -21.79 -1.67
C GLN A 430 21.40 -22.39 -1.25
N ALA A 431 20.78 -21.91 -0.17
CA ALA A 431 19.52 -22.47 0.32
C ALA A 431 18.40 -22.29 -0.72
N THR A 432 17.62 -23.35 -0.94
CA THR A 432 16.52 -23.41 -1.92
C THR A 432 15.37 -22.46 -1.63
N LYS A 433 15.26 -21.94 -0.40
CA LYS A 433 14.25 -20.96 0.01
C LYS A 433 14.95 -19.72 0.58
N LYS A 434 14.93 -18.62 -0.17
CA LYS A 434 15.41 -17.32 0.32
C LYS A 434 14.41 -16.79 1.35
N THR A 435 14.85 -16.65 2.59
CA THR A 435 14.03 -16.02 3.64
C THR A 435 13.99 -14.52 3.40
N SER A 436 12.81 -13.92 3.31
CA SER A 436 12.66 -12.48 3.10
C SER A 436 12.95 -11.70 4.38
N VAL A 437 13.33 -10.42 4.24
CA VAL A 437 13.49 -9.50 5.39
C VAL A 437 12.17 -9.37 6.17
N SER A 438 11.04 -9.41 5.48
CA SER A 438 9.72 -9.34 6.10
C SER A 438 9.44 -10.55 7.02
N ASP A 439 9.75 -11.77 6.57
CA ASP A 439 9.59 -12.99 7.36
C ASP A 439 10.46 -12.95 8.63
N LEU A 440 11.72 -12.53 8.49
CA LEU A 440 12.64 -12.37 9.61
C LEU A 440 12.15 -11.30 10.59
N SER A 441 11.65 -10.18 10.05
CA SER A 441 11.09 -9.10 10.86
C SER A 441 9.88 -9.54 11.66
N VAL A 442 8.97 -10.33 11.08
CA VAL A 442 7.80 -10.85 11.80
C VAL A 442 8.23 -11.74 12.98
N ARG A 443 9.26 -12.58 12.80
CA ARG A 443 9.82 -13.43 13.87
C ARG A 443 10.59 -12.62 14.93
N ALA A 444 11.31 -11.59 14.51
CA ALA A 444 12.00 -10.69 15.44
C ALA A 444 11.00 -9.96 16.33
N LEU A 445 9.94 -9.41 15.72
CA LEU A 445 8.88 -8.68 16.41
C LEU A 445 7.97 -9.57 17.28
N SER A 446 8.00 -10.90 17.11
CA SER A 446 7.35 -11.85 18.02
C SER A 446 8.25 -12.30 19.19
N GLY A 447 9.56 -12.03 19.11
CA GLY A 447 10.57 -12.54 20.04
C GLY A 447 10.93 -14.01 19.80
N GLU A 448 10.60 -14.58 18.64
CA GLU A 448 10.87 -15.99 18.30
C GLU A 448 12.13 -16.16 17.45
N LEU A 449 12.77 -15.06 17.02
CA LEU A 449 13.92 -15.13 16.12
C LEU A 449 15.17 -15.71 16.80
N SER A 450 15.42 -15.34 18.07
CA SER A 450 16.59 -15.79 18.85
C SER A 450 16.67 -17.31 18.96
N GLU A 451 15.54 -17.97 19.21
CA GLU A 451 15.43 -19.43 19.35
C GLU A 451 15.21 -20.17 18.02
N SER A 452 15.23 -19.45 16.90
CA SER A 452 14.88 -20.04 15.60
C SER A 452 16.05 -20.75 14.94
N GLN A 453 15.76 -21.85 14.25
CA GLN A 453 16.71 -22.56 13.37
C GLN A 453 17.39 -21.62 12.35
N VAL A 454 16.77 -20.48 12.02
CA VAL A 454 17.31 -19.51 11.07
C VAL A 454 18.57 -18.84 11.59
N VAL A 455 18.63 -18.54 12.89
CA VAL A 455 19.84 -18.00 13.52
C VAL A 455 20.92 -19.07 13.54
N ASP A 456 20.59 -20.31 13.90
CA ASP A 456 21.54 -21.43 13.86
C ASP A 456 22.11 -21.67 12.45
N ASP A 457 21.25 -21.67 11.44
CA ASP A 457 21.64 -21.83 10.03
C ASP A 457 22.54 -20.68 9.56
N MET A 458 22.24 -19.46 10.00
CA MET A 458 23.06 -18.29 9.71
C MET A 458 24.43 -18.39 10.38
N LEU A 459 24.50 -18.76 11.66
CA LEU A 459 25.77 -18.95 12.37
C LEU A 459 26.60 -20.08 11.75
N ALA A 460 25.95 -21.18 11.35
CA ALA A 460 26.61 -22.26 10.60
C ALA A 460 27.15 -21.77 9.24
N THR A 461 26.43 -20.85 8.60
CA THR A 461 26.89 -20.21 7.35
C THR A 461 28.12 -19.37 7.58
N VAL A 462 28.11 -18.49 8.60
CA VAL A 462 29.26 -17.67 8.98
C VAL A 462 30.48 -18.54 9.30
N ARG A 463 30.27 -19.66 10.02
CA ARG A 463 31.34 -20.64 10.29
C ARG A 463 31.97 -21.21 9.02
N ALA A 464 31.20 -21.37 7.95
CA ALA A 464 31.65 -21.95 6.68
C ALA A 464 32.15 -20.93 5.64
N MET A 465 32.11 -19.63 5.95
CA MET A 465 32.54 -18.56 5.02
C MET A 465 34.06 -18.63 4.72
N ASP A 466 34.42 -18.13 3.54
CA ASP A 466 35.80 -17.88 3.15
C ASP A 466 36.22 -16.45 3.50
N SER A 467 37.51 -16.13 3.41
CA SER A 467 38.01 -14.81 3.78
C SER A 467 37.37 -13.66 2.99
N THR A 468 37.01 -13.88 1.72
CA THR A 468 36.41 -12.85 0.87
C THR A 468 34.98 -12.52 1.31
N LYS A 469 34.17 -13.54 1.59
CA LYS A 469 32.79 -13.34 2.08
C LYS A 469 32.76 -12.81 3.51
N LEU A 470 33.73 -13.20 4.33
CA LEU A 470 33.85 -12.68 5.68
C LEU A 470 34.18 -11.18 5.67
N GLU A 471 35.05 -10.74 4.76
CA GLU A 471 35.36 -9.31 4.56
C GLU A 471 34.09 -8.51 4.20
N ASP A 472 33.26 -9.04 3.29
CA ASP A 472 31.97 -8.43 2.94
C ASP A 472 31.06 -8.31 4.18
N VAL A 473 30.91 -9.37 4.96
CA VAL A 473 30.08 -9.35 6.19
C VAL A 473 30.64 -8.38 7.23
N LEU A 474 31.96 -8.33 7.41
CA LEU A 474 32.60 -7.43 8.38
C LEU A 474 32.42 -5.95 8.03
N ASN A 475 32.30 -5.63 6.74
CA ASN A 475 32.01 -4.29 6.23
C ASN A 475 30.54 -3.88 6.39
N ILE A 476 29.63 -4.86 6.50
CA ILE A 476 28.18 -4.65 6.64
C ILE A 476 27.74 -4.65 8.12
N LEU A 477 28.64 -4.98 9.04
CA LEU A 477 28.33 -5.01 10.48
C LEU A 477 27.82 -3.64 10.99
N PRO A 478 26.72 -3.63 11.77
CA PRO A 478 26.14 -2.43 12.35
C PRO A 478 27.15 -1.56 13.14
N VAL A 479 26.90 -0.25 13.17
CA VAL A 479 27.69 0.71 13.95
C VAL A 479 27.56 0.47 15.46
N SER A 480 26.44 -0.09 15.93
CA SER A 480 26.23 -0.49 17.32
C SER A 480 27.21 -1.60 17.75
N LEU A 481 27.35 -2.63 16.93
CA LEU A 481 28.35 -3.70 17.07
C LEU A 481 29.80 -3.17 16.93
N SER A 482 30.02 -2.11 16.16
CA SER A 482 31.35 -1.51 15.98
C SER A 482 31.86 -0.74 17.20
N LYS A 483 31.03 -0.54 18.23
CA LYS A 483 31.44 0.07 19.52
C LYS A 483 32.01 -0.95 20.52
N ASP A 484 31.79 -2.25 20.29
CA ASP A 484 32.39 -3.30 21.12
C ASP A 484 33.88 -3.44 20.81
N SER A 485 34.71 -3.32 21.86
CA SER A 485 36.16 -3.50 21.77
C SER A 485 36.53 -4.85 21.15
N VAL A 486 35.73 -5.89 21.45
CA VAL A 486 35.94 -7.27 20.98
C VAL A 486 35.85 -7.36 19.46
N LEU A 487 34.92 -6.64 18.83
CA LEU A 487 34.74 -6.69 17.37
C LEU A 487 35.78 -5.86 16.63
N ALA A 488 36.22 -4.74 17.23
CA ALA A 488 37.34 -3.96 16.73
C ALA A 488 38.64 -4.78 16.73
N ASP A 489 38.88 -5.55 17.79
CA ASP A 489 40.01 -6.49 17.89
C ASP A 489 39.92 -7.59 16.84
N ILE A 490 38.73 -8.18 16.63
CA ILE A 490 38.51 -9.21 15.59
C ILE A 490 38.78 -8.64 14.19
N LYS A 491 38.32 -7.41 13.90
CA LYS A 491 38.59 -6.74 12.62
C LYS A 491 40.08 -6.48 12.41
N ALA A 492 40.80 -6.03 13.44
CA ALA A 492 42.24 -5.79 13.40
C ALA A 492 43.06 -7.09 13.22
N ASP A 493 42.69 -8.14 13.95
CA ASP A 493 43.31 -9.47 13.82
C ASP A 493 43.05 -10.06 12.43
N PHE A 494 41.87 -9.83 11.86
CA PHE A 494 41.55 -10.26 10.51
C PHE A 494 42.34 -9.49 9.45
N SER A 495 42.44 -8.16 9.55
CA SER A 495 43.22 -7.35 8.62
C SER A 495 44.71 -7.68 8.65
N THR A 496 45.29 -7.89 9.84
CA THR A 496 46.69 -8.29 9.97
C THR A 496 46.95 -9.68 9.36
N LEU A 497 45.99 -10.59 9.46
CA LEU A 497 46.06 -11.92 8.85
C LEU A 497 45.97 -11.84 7.31
N LEU A 498 45.16 -10.93 6.76
CA LEU A 498 45.10 -10.65 5.32
C LEU A 498 46.38 -9.99 4.80
N GLU A 499 46.98 -9.05 5.55
CA GLU A 499 48.24 -8.39 5.18
C GLU A 499 49.45 -9.33 5.23
N ALA A 500 49.46 -10.30 6.14
CA ALA A 500 50.52 -11.30 6.28
C ALA A 500 50.50 -12.39 5.18
N ARG A 501 49.59 -12.29 4.20
CA ARG A 501 49.33 -13.33 3.22
C ARG A 501 50.15 -13.12 1.93
N THR A 502 50.83 -14.17 1.48
CA THR A 502 51.62 -14.19 0.23
C THR A 502 50.90 -14.82 -0.96
N ASP A 503 49.83 -15.60 -0.73
CA ASP A 503 49.16 -16.42 -1.75
C ASP A 503 47.78 -15.88 -2.14
N SER A 504 47.39 -15.97 -3.41
CA SER A 504 46.12 -15.42 -3.93
C SER A 504 44.85 -16.26 -3.63
N GLN A 505 44.98 -17.44 -3.01
CA GLN A 505 43.85 -18.33 -2.66
C GLN A 505 43.12 -17.94 -1.36
N PRO A 506 41.78 -17.82 -1.33
CA PRO A 506 41.04 -17.39 -0.15
C PRO A 506 41.21 -18.35 1.02
N LEU A 507 41.35 -17.81 2.24
CA LEU A 507 41.48 -18.62 3.46
C LEU A 507 40.15 -19.29 3.76
N ARG A 508 40.22 -20.49 4.32
CA ARG A 508 39.03 -21.31 4.56
C ARG A 508 39.03 -21.81 5.99
N SER A 509 37.87 -21.74 6.62
CA SER A 509 37.66 -22.31 7.94
C SER A 509 37.69 -23.84 7.89
N GLU A 510 37.90 -24.46 9.05
CA GLU A 510 37.76 -25.92 9.21
C GLU A 510 36.37 -26.43 8.75
N TYR A 511 35.34 -25.61 8.89
CA TYR A 511 33.94 -25.95 8.63
C TYR A 511 33.52 -25.89 7.16
N ASN A 512 34.40 -25.43 6.26
CA ASN A 512 34.10 -25.36 4.84
C ASN A 512 34.04 -26.77 4.19
N ILE A 513 32.98 -27.09 3.44
CA ILE A 513 32.74 -28.42 2.85
C ILE A 513 33.91 -28.92 1.98
N ASN A 514 34.66 -28.00 1.37
CA ASN A 514 35.81 -28.29 0.52
C ASN A 514 37.11 -28.62 1.30
N SER A 515 37.08 -28.60 2.64
CA SER A 515 38.18 -29.03 3.52
C SER A 515 38.17 -30.55 3.82
N SER A 516 37.10 -31.25 3.41
CA SER A 516 36.95 -32.69 3.63
C SER A 516 37.62 -33.50 2.50
N VAL A 517 38.69 -34.23 2.82
CA VAL A 517 39.37 -35.13 1.87
C VAL A 517 38.84 -36.55 2.08
N THR A 518 38.39 -37.19 1.00
CA THR A 518 38.00 -38.61 1.04
C THR A 518 39.26 -39.46 1.16
N LYS A 519 39.51 -40.05 2.34
CA LYS A 519 40.59 -41.02 2.55
C LYS A 519 40.07 -42.41 2.20
N THR A 520 40.65 -43.01 1.18
CA THR A 520 40.39 -44.41 0.80
C THR A 520 41.31 -45.32 1.61
N THR A 521 40.78 -46.02 2.60
CA THR A 521 41.54 -47.05 3.34
C THR A 521 41.07 -48.43 2.90
N VAL A 522 42.00 -49.24 2.38
CA VAL A 522 41.75 -50.64 2.03
C VAL A 522 42.05 -51.50 3.26
N VAL A 523 41.01 -52.04 3.89
CA VAL A 523 41.15 -53.02 4.98
C VAL A 523 40.51 -54.31 4.51
N GLN A 524 41.30 -55.40 4.45
CA GLN A 524 40.86 -56.75 4.08
C GLN A 524 39.95 -56.79 2.82
N GLN A 525 40.46 -56.28 1.69
CA GLN A 525 39.80 -56.31 0.37
C GLN A 525 38.46 -55.56 0.25
N ARG A 526 38.03 -54.80 1.27
CA ARG A 526 36.92 -53.83 1.15
C ARG A 526 37.46 -52.40 1.18
N ILE A 527 37.05 -51.61 0.19
CA ILE A 527 37.33 -50.17 0.11
C ILE A 527 36.41 -49.48 1.11
N GLN A 528 36.95 -48.96 2.21
CA GLN A 528 36.22 -48.05 3.10
C GLN A 528 36.64 -46.62 2.78
N LEU A 529 35.68 -45.83 2.30
CA LEU A 529 35.81 -44.39 2.10
C LEU A 529 35.51 -43.72 3.45
N SER A 530 36.54 -43.21 4.11
CA SER A 530 36.38 -42.39 5.33
C SER A 530 36.60 -40.93 4.97
N LYS A 531 35.73 -40.02 5.43
CA LYS A 531 35.97 -38.57 5.31
C LYS A 531 37.00 -38.18 6.36
N GLY A 532 38.20 -37.79 5.94
CA GLY A 532 39.25 -37.27 6.82
C GLY A 532 39.38 -35.76 6.68
N LYS A 533 39.69 -35.06 7.78
CA LYS A 533 40.03 -33.63 7.78
C LYS A 533 41.30 -33.38 6.94
N ALA A 534 41.29 -32.39 6.04
CA ALA A 534 42.51 -31.92 5.37
C ALA A 534 43.52 -31.39 6.40
N ASN A 535 44.82 -31.44 6.10
CA ASN A 535 45.83 -30.73 6.88
C ASN A 535 45.65 -29.22 6.60
N LEU A 536 44.96 -28.52 7.50
CA LEU A 536 44.78 -27.07 7.45
C LEU A 536 46.13 -26.35 7.54
N SER A 537 46.31 -25.26 6.78
CA SER A 537 47.51 -24.43 6.90
C SER A 537 47.52 -23.72 8.27
N LYS A 538 48.69 -23.22 8.71
CA LYS A 538 48.78 -22.43 9.96
C LYS A 538 47.89 -21.17 9.88
N GLN A 539 47.76 -20.58 8.69
CA GLN A 539 46.92 -19.39 8.46
C GLN A 539 45.42 -19.74 8.50
N ASP A 540 45.01 -20.91 8.00
CA ASP A 540 43.63 -21.39 8.08
C ASP A 540 43.19 -21.71 9.52
N VAL A 541 44.13 -22.16 10.37
CA VAL A 541 43.86 -22.39 11.81
C VAL A 541 43.65 -21.07 12.54
N GLU A 542 44.50 -20.06 12.30
CA GLU A 542 44.30 -18.72 12.89
C GLU A 542 43.01 -18.08 12.36
N PHE A 543 42.69 -18.23 11.07
CA PHE A 543 41.43 -17.79 10.48
C PHE A 543 40.22 -18.47 11.12
N THR A 544 40.30 -19.77 11.43
CA THR A 544 39.22 -20.50 12.12
C THR A 544 38.98 -19.93 13.53
N LYS A 545 40.05 -19.59 14.27
CA LYS A 545 39.90 -18.95 15.60
C LYS A 545 39.22 -17.57 15.52
N ILE A 546 39.52 -16.78 14.49
CA ILE A 546 38.87 -15.48 14.26
C ILE A 546 37.38 -15.69 14.00
N ILE A 547 37.01 -16.68 13.18
CA ILE A 547 35.61 -17.03 12.91
C ILE A 547 34.90 -17.49 14.18
N ASP A 548 35.53 -18.35 15.00
CA ASP A 548 34.91 -18.83 16.24
C ASP A 548 34.66 -17.69 17.23
N ARG A 549 35.63 -16.75 17.35
CA ARG A 549 35.46 -15.53 18.15
C ARG A 549 34.34 -14.65 17.63
N LEU A 550 34.25 -14.47 16.31
CA LEU A 550 33.17 -13.69 15.69
C LEU A 550 31.80 -14.33 15.93
N VAL A 551 31.69 -15.64 15.75
CA VAL A 551 30.44 -16.38 15.98
C VAL A 551 30.01 -16.29 17.43
N ALA A 552 30.93 -16.42 18.38
CA ALA A 552 30.64 -16.24 19.80
C ALA A 552 30.14 -14.82 20.10
N ALA A 553 30.81 -13.79 19.58
CA ALA A 553 30.40 -12.39 19.75
C ALA A 553 29.02 -12.12 19.12
N LEU A 554 28.72 -12.71 17.96
CA LEU A 554 27.41 -12.60 17.32
C LEU A 554 26.31 -13.30 18.13
N GLN A 555 26.60 -14.47 18.71
CA GLN A 555 25.65 -15.19 19.57
C GLN A 555 25.29 -14.35 20.80
N GLU A 556 26.29 -13.84 21.51
CA GLU A 556 26.10 -12.97 22.67
C GLU A 556 25.29 -11.71 22.30
N HIS A 557 25.66 -11.05 21.18
CA HIS A 557 24.93 -9.88 20.70
C HIS A 557 23.46 -10.18 20.36
N PHE A 558 23.17 -11.31 19.71
CA PHE A 558 21.79 -11.67 19.37
C PHE A 558 20.97 -12.06 20.60
N GLU A 559 21.57 -12.70 21.60
CA GLU A 559 20.90 -12.98 22.87
C GLU A 559 20.50 -11.69 23.60
N GLU A 560 21.35 -10.66 23.58
CA GLU A 560 21.05 -9.36 24.19
C GLU A 560 20.07 -8.50 23.37
N THR A 561 20.15 -8.60 22.04
CA THR A 561 19.43 -7.68 21.14
C THR A 561 18.06 -8.22 20.71
N LEU A 562 17.93 -9.52 20.43
CA LEU A 562 16.70 -10.13 19.91
C LEU A 562 15.70 -10.44 21.04
N ILE A 563 15.28 -9.39 21.72
CA ILE A 563 14.25 -9.44 22.76
C ILE A 563 12.85 -9.27 22.17
N ARG A 564 11.82 -9.53 22.98
CA ARG A 564 10.42 -9.26 22.62
C ARG A 564 10.11 -7.76 22.79
N PRO A 565 9.79 -7.01 21.72
CA PRO A 565 9.54 -5.56 21.82
C PRO A 565 8.37 -5.18 22.73
N GLN A 566 7.39 -6.07 22.89
CA GLN A 566 6.20 -5.84 23.72
C GLN A 566 6.50 -5.89 25.23
N GLU A 567 7.69 -6.34 25.63
CA GLU A 567 8.14 -6.32 27.02
C GLU A 567 8.80 -4.98 27.39
N LEU A 568 9.08 -4.12 26.40
CA LEU A 568 9.64 -2.80 26.65
C LEU A 568 8.58 -1.86 27.22
N PHE A 569 8.95 -1.16 28.30
CA PHE A 569 8.15 -0.04 28.79
C PHE A 569 8.04 1.04 27.68
N MET A 570 6.85 1.62 27.51
CA MET A 570 6.53 2.65 26.51
C MET A 570 6.54 2.18 25.04
N HIS A 571 6.56 0.87 24.76
CA HIS A 571 6.54 0.39 23.38
C HIS A 571 5.31 0.87 22.59
N GLU A 572 4.16 1.06 23.23
CA GLU A 572 2.94 1.56 22.58
C GLU A 572 3.10 2.96 21.98
N ALA A 573 4.08 3.75 22.44
CA ALA A 573 4.38 5.07 21.90
C ALA A 573 5.17 5.02 20.59
N PHE A 574 6.02 4.01 20.36
CA PHE A 574 6.89 3.91 19.18
C PHE A 574 6.68 2.65 18.32
N LEU A 575 5.81 1.73 18.72
CA LEU A 575 5.46 0.53 17.99
C LEU A 575 3.96 0.52 17.67
N PHE A 576 3.60 0.47 16.39
CA PHE A 576 2.21 0.38 15.96
C PHE A 576 1.86 -1.02 15.47
N ASP A 577 1.01 -1.74 16.20
CA ASP A 577 0.66 -3.14 15.88
C ASP A 577 -0.85 -3.42 15.77
N LEU A 578 -1.68 -2.37 15.63
CA LEU A 578 -3.13 -2.55 15.55
C LEU A 578 -3.58 -2.93 14.14
N ARG A 579 -4.04 -4.18 13.96
CA ARG A 579 -4.47 -4.73 12.66
C ARG A 579 -5.79 -4.16 12.14
N ASN A 580 -6.74 -3.85 13.01
CA ASN A 580 -8.13 -3.56 12.64
C ASN A 580 -8.27 -2.38 11.67
N PRO A 581 -7.62 -1.21 11.88
CA PRO A 581 -7.70 -0.08 10.96
C PRO A 581 -7.33 -0.45 9.52
N LEU A 582 -6.27 -1.25 9.31
CA LEU A 582 -5.84 -1.66 7.98
C LEU A 582 -6.78 -2.70 7.36
N LYS A 583 -7.27 -3.64 8.18
CA LYS A 583 -8.19 -4.68 7.71
C LYS A 583 -9.50 -4.07 7.22
N GLU A 584 -10.09 -3.19 8.01
CA GLU A 584 -11.39 -2.59 7.72
C GLU A 584 -11.34 -1.61 6.54
N ASN A 585 -10.27 -0.81 6.41
CA ASN A 585 -10.19 0.23 5.38
C ASN A 585 -9.64 -0.28 4.05
N PHE A 586 -8.70 -1.23 4.05
CA PHE A 586 -8.10 -1.72 2.81
C PHE A 586 -8.62 -3.09 2.36
N ALA A 587 -9.32 -3.85 3.21
CA ALA A 587 -10.11 -5.02 2.78
C ALA A 587 -11.49 -4.99 3.42
N PRO A 588 -12.29 -3.96 3.11
CA PRO A 588 -13.66 -3.92 3.59
C PRO A 588 -14.40 -5.16 3.07
N ARG A 589 -15.24 -5.73 3.93
CA ARG A 589 -16.14 -6.83 3.58
C ARG A 589 -17.58 -6.31 3.53
N PRO A 590 -17.93 -5.44 2.55
CA PRO A 590 -19.23 -4.76 2.53
C PRO A 590 -20.38 -5.76 2.43
N ARG A 591 -20.20 -6.85 1.68
CA ARG A 591 -21.17 -7.94 1.61
C ARG A 591 -21.44 -8.54 2.99
N PHE A 592 -20.38 -8.97 3.68
CA PHE A 592 -20.51 -9.56 5.02
C PHE A 592 -21.17 -8.58 6.00
N ALA A 593 -20.82 -7.30 5.95
CA ALA A 593 -21.42 -6.28 6.79
C ALA A 593 -22.93 -6.12 6.54
N ILE A 594 -23.35 -6.08 5.27
CA ILE A 594 -24.78 -6.01 4.89
C ILE A 594 -25.51 -7.28 5.33
N GLU A 595 -24.96 -8.46 5.02
CA GLU A 595 -25.58 -9.74 5.40
C GLU A 595 -25.68 -9.90 6.93
N ARG A 596 -24.66 -9.46 7.69
CA ARG A 596 -24.67 -9.47 9.17
C ARG A 596 -25.68 -8.47 9.73
N ALA A 597 -25.76 -7.25 9.20
CA ALA A 597 -26.74 -6.25 9.63
C ALA A 597 -28.18 -6.71 9.36
N MET A 598 -28.41 -7.44 8.27
CA MET A 598 -29.73 -7.96 7.92
C MET A 598 -30.08 -9.25 8.67
N ALA A 599 -29.09 -10.09 8.99
CA ALA A 599 -29.30 -11.30 9.80
C ALA A 599 -29.43 -11.00 11.30
N SER A 600 -28.65 -10.04 11.82
CA SER A 600 -28.55 -9.69 13.24
C SER A 600 -28.55 -8.17 13.42
N PRO A 601 -29.69 -7.48 13.19
CA PRO A 601 -29.76 -6.01 13.22
C PRO A 601 -29.44 -5.39 14.58
N PHE A 602 -29.67 -6.11 15.68
CA PHE A 602 -29.40 -5.62 17.04
C PHE A 602 -27.92 -5.63 17.43
N ASP A 603 -27.03 -6.15 16.58
CA ASP A 603 -25.59 -5.90 16.73
C ASP A 603 -25.24 -4.42 16.48
N TYR A 604 -26.08 -3.72 15.71
CA TYR A 604 -25.89 -2.31 15.32
C TYR A 604 -26.93 -1.37 15.93
N LEU A 605 -28.13 -1.88 16.21
CA LEU A 605 -29.23 -1.13 16.80
C LEU A 605 -29.35 -1.46 18.30
N ILE A 606 -29.34 -0.44 19.15
CA ILE A 606 -29.59 -0.61 20.60
C ILE A 606 -31.03 -1.10 20.77
N SER A 607 -31.22 -2.34 21.27
CA SER A 607 -32.55 -2.83 21.63
C SER A 607 -32.94 -2.29 23.01
N SER A 608 -34.21 -1.91 23.16
CA SER A 608 -34.76 -1.42 24.44
C SER A 608 -35.10 -2.53 25.44
N SER A 609 -34.81 -3.80 25.12
CA SER A 609 -35.20 -4.97 25.93
C SER A 609 -34.02 -5.94 26.10
N GLU A 610 -33.57 -6.14 27.34
CA GLU A 610 -32.45 -7.03 27.72
C GLU A 610 -32.65 -8.50 27.29
N ASN A 611 -33.91 -8.92 27.06
CA ASN A 611 -34.25 -10.28 26.61
C ASN A 611 -34.09 -10.52 25.10
N ASP A 612 -33.96 -9.47 24.28
CA ASP A 612 -33.89 -9.59 22.80
C ASP A 612 -32.48 -9.92 22.30
N GLN A 613 -31.44 -9.82 23.15
CA GLN A 613 -30.04 -10.09 22.78
C GLN A 613 -29.69 -11.59 22.63
N LYS A 614 -30.57 -12.50 23.11
CA LYS A 614 -30.34 -13.95 23.10
C LYS A 614 -31.26 -14.73 22.15
N GLN A 615 -32.22 -14.07 21.48
CA GLN A 615 -33.17 -14.78 20.63
C GLN A 615 -32.74 -14.74 19.16
N THR A 616 -32.33 -15.89 18.64
CA THR A 616 -32.20 -16.20 17.21
C THR A 616 -33.56 -16.29 16.48
N ARG A 617 -34.65 -15.80 17.08
CA ARG A 617 -36.00 -15.91 16.55
C ARG A 617 -36.38 -14.62 15.84
N ILE A 618 -36.93 -14.75 14.62
CA ILE A 618 -37.50 -13.65 13.85
C ILE A 618 -38.57 -12.96 14.71
N SER A 619 -38.49 -11.64 14.86
CA SER A 619 -39.38 -10.83 15.71
C SER A 619 -39.90 -9.62 14.95
N ALA A 620 -41.14 -9.22 15.20
CA ALA A 620 -41.75 -8.04 14.57
C ALA A 620 -41.14 -6.72 15.08
N LYS A 621 -40.32 -6.77 16.14
CA LYS A 621 -39.50 -5.62 16.59
C LYS A 621 -38.29 -5.34 15.70
N GLN A 622 -37.91 -6.27 14.84
CA GLN A 622 -36.81 -6.08 13.90
C GLN A 622 -37.23 -5.16 12.74
N PRO A 623 -36.28 -4.49 12.07
CA PRO A 623 -36.57 -3.77 10.83
C PRO A 623 -37.19 -4.70 9.77
N ALA A 624 -38.21 -4.22 9.05
CA ALA A 624 -38.93 -5.00 8.04
C ALA A 624 -38.00 -5.64 6.99
N ALA A 625 -36.95 -4.93 6.57
CA ALA A 625 -35.96 -5.44 5.63
C ALA A 625 -35.21 -6.66 6.18
N ALA A 626 -34.85 -6.67 7.48
CA ALA A 626 -34.16 -7.77 8.13
C ALA A 626 -35.07 -9.01 8.26
N ILE A 627 -36.33 -8.82 8.66
CA ILE A 627 -37.34 -9.89 8.71
C ILE A 627 -37.49 -10.55 7.34
N LEU A 628 -37.67 -9.73 6.30
CA LEU A 628 -37.83 -10.23 4.93
C LEU A 628 -36.55 -10.94 4.44
N TYR A 629 -35.38 -10.47 4.84
CA TYR A 629 -34.10 -11.12 4.51
C TYR A 629 -33.93 -12.48 5.19
N GLN A 630 -34.30 -12.63 6.46
CA GLN A 630 -34.24 -13.91 7.17
C GLN A 630 -35.19 -14.95 6.54
N LEU A 631 -36.43 -14.55 6.21
CA LEU A 631 -37.38 -15.39 5.46
C LEU A 631 -36.87 -15.68 4.04
N TYR A 632 -36.24 -14.70 3.42
CA TYR A 632 -35.56 -14.89 2.15
C TYR A 632 -34.48 -15.97 2.29
N LEU A 633 -33.65 -16.00 3.31
CA LEU A 633 -32.61 -17.04 3.48
C LEU A 633 -33.20 -18.46 3.54
N GLU A 634 -34.32 -18.64 4.23
CA GLU A 634 -35.01 -19.93 4.37
C GLU A 634 -35.70 -20.42 3.08
N SER A 635 -35.95 -19.51 2.14
CA SER A 635 -36.64 -19.83 0.89
C SER A 635 -35.74 -20.47 -0.20
N GLY A 636 -36.35 -21.08 -1.21
CA GLY A 636 -35.62 -21.65 -2.37
C GLY A 636 -35.08 -20.59 -3.35
N ALA A 637 -34.44 -21.03 -4.43
CA ALA A 637 -33.89 -20.14 -5.47
C ALA A 637 -34.96 -19.31 -6.22
N LEU A 638 -36.19 -19.84 -6.30
CA LEU A 638 -37.37 -19.16 -6.80
C LEU A 638 -38.40 -19.10 -5.69
N VAL A 639 -38.80 -17.89 -5.33
CA VAL A 639 -39.69 -17.61 -4.20
C VAL A 639 -41.01 -17.09 -4.74
N ASN A 640 -42.11 -17.75 -4.39
CA ASN A 640 -43.44 -17.23 -4.68
C ASN A 640 -43.69 -15.98 -3.82
N VAL A 641 -44.07 -14.87 -4.44
CA VAL A 641 -44.30 -13.59 -3.73
C VAL A 641 -45.41 -13.73 -2.69
N HIS A 642 -46.45 -14.49 -3.01
CA HIS A 642 -47.59 -14.67 -2.10
C HIS A 642 -47.16 -15.44 -0.84
N ASP A 643 -46.40 -16.52 -0.99
CA ASP A 643 -45.96 -17.34 0.16
C ASP A 643 -44.99 -16.55 1.05
N LEU A 644 -44.11 -15.74 0.43
CA LEU A 644 -43.20 -14.86 1.15
C LEU A 644 -43.96 -13.75 1.91
N TRP A 645 -45.02 -13.19 1.32
CA TRP A 645 -45.90 -12.24 1.99
C TRP A 645 -46.61 -12.88 3.20
N GLN A 646 -47.17 -14.08 3.04
CA GLN A 646 -47.85 -14.79 4.13
C GLN A 646 -46.89 -15.09 5.29
N ALA A 647 -45.68 -15.56 4.98
CA ALA A 647 -44.64 -15.80 5.98
C ALA A 647 -44.22 -14.51 6.70
N PHE A 648 -44.09 -13.40 5.96
CA PHE A 648 -43.78 -12.10 6.53
C PHE A 648 -44.90 -11.60 7.45
N TYR A 649 -46.16 -11.69 7.02
CA TYR A 649 -47.32 -11.29 7.81
C TYR A 649 -47.45 -12.11 9.11
N ALA A 650 -47.21 -13.42 9.06
CA ALA A 650 -47.26 -14.30 10.23
C ALA A 650 -46.32 -13.88 11.37
N VAL A 651 -45.18 -13.25 11.06
CA VAL A 651 -44.26 -12.71 12.08
C VAL A 651 -44.95 -11.60 12.90
N PHE A 652 -45.69 -10.71 12.25
CA PHE A 652 -46.41 -9.61 12.91
C PHE A 652 -47.67 -10.10 13.63
N GLU A 653 -48.40 -11.03 13.03
CA GLU A 653 -49.59 -11.64 13.64
C GLU A 653 -49.27 -12.33 14.97
N ASN A 654 -48.15 -13.08 15.02
CA ASN A 654 -47.73 -13.81 16.22
C ASN A 654 -47.36 -12.90 17.41
N GLU A 655 -46.88 -11.67 17.17
CA GLU A 655 -46.49 -10.76 18.25
C GLU A 655 -47.58 -9.75 18.62
N GLN A 656 -48.38 -9.28 17.66
CA GLN A 656 -49.34 -8.20 17.86
C GLN A 656 -50.80 -8.68 17.95
N GLY A 657 -51.08 -9.94 17.61
CA GLY A 657 -52.42 -10.53 17.59
C GLY A 657 -53.41 -9.76 16.69
N ASN A 658 -54.69 -9.77 17.03
CA ASN A 658 -55.79 -9.14 16.27
C ASN A 658 -55.73 -7.60 16.17
N LYS A 659 -54.64 -6.94 16.59
CA LYS A 659 -54.43 -5.49 16.45
C LYS A 659 -53.55 -5.11 15.25
N CYS A 660 -53.16 -6.09 14.44
CA CYS A 660 -52.33 -5.87 13.26
C CYS A 660 -53.15 -5.23 12.11
N ASP A 661 -52.63 -4.18 11.48
CA ASP A 661 -53.24 -3.57 10.29
C ASP A 661 -52.57 -4.11 9.03
N ASP A 662 -53.29 -4.96 8.29
CA ASP A 662 -52.85 -5.59 7.04
C ASP A 662 -52.25 -4.59 6.04
N ARG A 663 -52.80 -3.38 5.95
CA ARG A 663 -52.35 -2.37 4.99
C ARG A 663 -50.98 -1.82 5.36
N ILE A 664 -50.73 -1.64 6.65
CA ILE A 664 -49.44 -1.16 7.16
C ILE A 664 -48.37 -2.23 6.95
N VAL A 665 -48.67 -3.49 7.29
CA VAL A 665 -47.72 -4.60 7.09
C VAL A 665 -47.43 -4.81 5.61
N MET A 666 -48.44 -4.67 4.74
CA MET A 666 -48.26 -4.76 3.28
C MET A 666 -47.35 -3.64 2.76
N ALA A 667 -47.51 -2.40 3.25
CA ALA A 667 -46.62 -1.31 2.90
C ALA A 667 -45.18 -1.56 3.36
N LEU A 668 -44.99 -2.10 4.57
CA LEU A 668 -43.68 -2.51 5.10
C LEU A 668 -43.04 -3.62 4.25
N PHE A 669 -43.82 -4.60 3.82
CA PHE A 669 -43.36 -5.66 2.93
C PHE A 669 -42.91 -5.13 1.56
N TYR A 670 -43.69 -4.25 0.93
CA TYR A 670 -43.28 -3.64 -0.34
C TYR A 670 -42.04 -2.75 -0.19
N GLY A 671 -41.92 -2.01 0.92
CA GLY A 671 -40.71 -1.25 1.26
C GLY A 671 -39.50 -2.16 1.40
N ALA A 672 -39.60 -3.19 2.24
CA ALA A 672 -38.55 -4.18 2.44
C ALA A 672 -38.15 -4.89 1.13
N LEU A 673 -39.12 -5.26 0.30
CA LEU A 673 -38.87 -5.90 -1.00
C LEU A 673 -38.14 -4.95 -1.96
N SER A 674 -38.48 -3.66 -1.93
CA SER A 674 -37.78 -2.62 -2.69
C SER A 674 -36.33 -2.48 -2.22
N ASP A 675 -36.08 -2.49 -0.91
CA ASP A 675 -34.73 -2.43 -0.33
C ASP A 675 -33.90 -3.65 -0.76
N LEU A 676 -34.44 -4.87 -0.64
CA LEU A 676 -33.79 -6.11 -1.08
C LEU A 676 -33.47 -6.11 -2.58
N ARG A 677 -34.35 -5.50 -3.40
CA ARG A 677 -34.10 -5.31 -4.83
C ARG A 677 -32.98 -4.28 -5.08
N MET A 678 -32.95 -3.19 -4.31
CA MET A 678 -31.91 -2.16 -4.40
C MET A 678 -30.53 -2.72 -4.00
N PHE A 679 -30.47 -3.60 -2.99
CA PHE A 679 -29.26 -4.35 -2.64
C PHE A 679 -28.87 -5.42 -3.67
N GLY A 680 -29.68 -5.65 -4.70
CA GLY A 680 -29.42 -6.67 -5.73
C GLY A 680 -29.59 -8.11 -5.23
N MET A 681 -30.29 -8.32 -4.11
CA MET A 681 -30.55 -9.65 -3.55
C MET A 681 -31.69 -10.37 -4.28
N VAL A 682 -32.64 -9.60 -4.83
CA VAL A 682 -33.82 -10.13 -5.52
C VAL A 682 -33.97 -9.50 -6.91
N LYS A 683 -34.34 -10.33 -7.90
CA LYS A 683 -34.75 -9.91 -9.25
C LYS A 683 -36.09 -10.54 -9.61
N ASN A 684 -36.87 -9.88 -10.47
CA ASN A 684 -38.07 -10.49 -11.04
C ASN A 684 -37.68 -11.71 -11.89
N SER A 685 -38.37 -12.84 -11.67
CA SER A 685 -38.15 -14.03 -12.47
C SER A 685 -38.65 -13.82 -13.89
N ARG A 686 -37.81 -14.13 -14.89
CA ARG A 686 -38.23 -14.22 -16.29
C ARG A 686 -38.98 -15.51 -16.62
N LYS A 687 -38.93 -16.52 -15.72
CA LYS A 687 -39.54 -17.85 -15.93
C LYS A 687 -40.98 -17.95 -15.41
N LYS A 688 -41.32 -17.22 -14.34
CA LYS A 688 -42.66 -17.20 -13.73
C LYS A 688 -42.96 -15.77 -13.26
N THR A 689 -44.12 -15.23 -13.64
CA THR A 689 -44.52 -13.83 -13.38
C THR A 689 -44.66 -13.51 -11.90
N ASP A 690 -45.11 -14.48 -11.10
CA ASP A 690 -45.46 -14.27 -9.69
C ASP A 690 -44.34 -14.71 -8.74
N HIS A 691 -43.13 -14.91 -9.29
CA HIS A 691 -41.98 -15.38 -8.53
C HIS A 691 -40.82 -14.39 -8.57
N LEU A 692 -40.13 -14.31 -7.45
CA LEU A 692 -38.88 -13.63 -7.29
C LEU A 692 -37.74 -14.64 -7.47
N ALA A 693 -36.73 -14.26 -8.23
CA ALA A 693 -35.49 -15.00 -8.35
C ALA A 693 -34.46 -14.40 -7.39
N LYS A 694 -33.84 -15.25 -6.58
CA LYS A 694 -32.68 -14.87 -5.77
C LYS A 694 -31.53 -14.49 -6.71
N SER A 695 -31.03 -13.26 -6.62
CA SER A 695 -29.95 -12.75 -7.46
C SER A 695 -28.61 -12.61 -6.74
N ALA A 696 -28.61 -12.68 -5.41
CA ALA A 696 -27.39 -12.82 -4.64
C ALA A 696 -27.06 -14.32 -4.47
N TRP A 697 -25.87 -14.67 -4.96
CA TRP A 697 -25.04 -15.81 -4.57
C TRP A 697 -25.40 -16.31 -3.17
N LEU A 698 -25.69 -17.61 -3.02
CA LEU A 698 -25.80 -18.29 -1.73
C LEU A 698 -24.76 -17.69 -0.75
N GLY A 699 -25.23 -17.11 0.35
CA GLY A 699 -24.41 -16.31 1.26
C GLY A 699 -24.38 -16.92 2.64
N LEU A 700 -23.15 -17.22 3.06
CA LEU A 700 -22.65 -18.05 4.17
C LEU A 700 -22.86 -19.57 4.02
#